data_AF-A0A257R0I9-F1
#
_entry.id   AF-A0A257R0I9-F1
#
_cell.length_a   1.000
_cell.length_b   1.000
_cell.length_c   1.000
_cell.angle_alpha   90.00
_cell.angle_beta   90.00
_cell.angle_gamma   90.00
#
_symmetry.space_group_name_H-M   'P 1'
#
loop_
_entity.id
_entity.type
_entity.pdbx_description
1 polymer ?
#
loop_
_entity_poly.entity_id
_entity_poly.type
_entity_poly.pdbx_seq_one_letter_code
_entity_poly.pdbx_strand_id
1 'polypeptide(L)'
;MPDTIPARAQLVPVTGLMAAQKLLAERSLIDFVRLMWHVVEPAIPMTEGRVLEVICDHLEAVADGDIKRLIINVPPGFSKSLITNVFFPAWVWGPYNWPSCRFLTAAYAVYLTERDNERCARLMMSPLYQSLWGDRVRLEKTGVTKIQTNHTGWKFATSVGGTVTGERGDCLVGSTIIETSNGPRTLKNIVESASPCYVLSYDAEKKSACFQRIRAVAWRGVRPIWRIRTQSGRVVECTGNHRFYTSQGWTEASALTVGEVLLRAVRPICGEAPSGGSEGISPRSHRPNGLRYGMPWQTDRNAAGGRSSRLFGLLEEHFQFTSLPVGVLAGMSAPGLGATVRECRDQYVQSLRETGRPIQGLFRCVPSGPPCGRAIETEADIVSVVERVYRDEDVFDIEVEHTRCFFANGILVHNCVLIDDANNPKEAESKAVRDSTNLWLTEVMPTRLNNPSKSRIVNVQQRTHEEDATGTLINFWAEYDHLMLPMRYDPDRHCETSIGFSDWRSREGELLWPERFPEAATRDLERMGPYAVAAQLQQAPTPRGGGIILREWWREWEPRESPPFEFVLASLDTAVKEREQNDYYAMTVWGVWRDPDTDTPLLLLLHAWQRRAALHEICQDVIQSCRKLRVDVLLIEDKANGHVAQSEIRRMAGKWKFGITMFDPSRYGDKTARLLSIQHIFAEGLVFAPVTTDEYGNLNWRKWADEVINQVANFPRGAHDDLVDATSMAIRYLRDTGFVLKKDEFKEAEAEIMMHRPKPLPLYDA
;
A
#
# COMPACT_ATOMS: atom_id res chain seq x y z
N MET A 1 -63.38 29.12 13.89
CA MET A 1 -63.21 28.02 12.92
C MET A 1 -63.75 28.53 11.59
N PRO A 2 -62.96 28.50 10.50
CA PRO A 2 -62.14 27.35 10.11
C PRO A 2 -60.62 27.60 9.98
N ASP A 3 -59.90 26.48 9.96
CA ASP A 3 -58.72 26.14 9.15
C ASP A 3 -57.51 27.11 9.08
N THR A 4 -56.67 27.03 10.11
CA THR A 4 -55.23 27.37 9.96
C THR A 4 -54.50 26.27 9.20
N ILE A 5 -54.27 26.48 7.90
CA ILE A 5 -53.33 25.66 7.11
C ILE A 5 -51.93 25.75 7.76
N PRO A 6 -51.26 24.62 8.10
CA PRO A 6 -49.91 24.68 8.64
C PRO A 6 -48.96 25.26 7.61
N ALA A 7 -48.11 26.21 8.04
CA ALA A 7 -47.22 26.94 7.14
C ALA A 7 -46.33 25.97 6.36
N ARG A 8 -46.37 26.08 5.02
CA ARG A 8 -45.35 25.44 4.16
C ARG A 8 -43.98 25.91 4.64
N ALA A 9 -43.09 24.95 4.93
CA ALA A 9 -41.71 25.26 5.25
C ALA A 9 -41.12 26.13 4.13
N GLN A 10 -40.74 27.35 4.46
CA GLN A 10 -40.08 28.25 3.52
C GLN A 10 -38.69 27.68 3.23
N LEU A 11 -38.56 27.02 2.08
CA LEU A 11 -37.26 26.72 1.50
C LEU A 11 -36.57 28.07 1.24
N VAL A 12 -35.67 28.44 2.15
CA VAL A 12 -34.84 29.64 2.03
C VAL A 12 -34.11 29.53 0.69
N PRO A 13 -34.19 30.54 -0.19
CA PRO A 13 -33.54 30.47 -1.49
C PRO A 13 -32.03 30.35 -1.29
N VAL A 14 -31.48 29.19 -1.65
CA VAL A 14 -30.04 28.94 -1.63
C VAL A 14 -29.38 29.99 -2.51
N THR A 15 -28.58 30.86 -1.89
CA THR A 15 -27.95 31.98 -2.60
C THR A 15 -27.03 31.44 -3.70
N GLY A 16 -26.84 32.20 -4.78
CA GLY A 16 -26.02 31.77 -5.92
C GLY A 16 -24.59 31.34 -5.51
N LEU A 17 -24.07 31.93 -4.43
CA LEU A 17 -22.81 31.54 -3.80
C LEU A 17 -22.85 30.12 -3.22
N MET A 18 -23.86 29.76 -2.42
CA MET A 18 -23.99 28.40 -1.86
C MET A 18 -24.27 27.35 -2.94
N ALA A 19 -25.03 27.70 -3.99
CA ALA A 19 -25.22 26.82 -5.14
C ALA A 19 -23.89 26.56 -5.88
N ALA A 20 -23.06 27.59 -6.07
CA ALA A 20 -21.72 27.45 -6.66
C ALA A 20 -20.77 26.64 -5.75
N GLN A 21 -20.78 26.88 -4.44
CA GLN A 21 -20.01 26.11 -3.45
C GLN A 21 -20.37 24.62 -3.47
N LYS A 22 -21.68 24.29 -3.51
CA LYS A 22 -22.17 22.91 -3.68
C LYS A 22 -21.65 22.29 -4.98
N LEU A 23 -21.76 22.99 -6.11
CA LEU A 23 -21.31 22.52 -7.43
C LEU A 23 -19.80 22.38 -7.59
N LEU A 24 -18.99 23.02 -6.73
CA LEU A 24 -17.53 22.87 -6.65
C LEU A 24 -17.16 21.68 -5.75
N ALA A 25 -17.74 21.57 -4.56
CA ALA A 25 -17.55 20.42 -3.68
C ALA A 25 -18.06 19.09 -4.28
N GLU A 26 -19.02 19.15 -5.21
CA GLU A 26 -19.47 18.03 -6.06
C GLU A 26 -18.64 17.85 -7.35
N ARG A 27 -17.59 18.65 -7.57
CA ARG A 27 -16.63 18.54 -8.69
C ARG A 27 -15.30 17.95 -8.24
N SER A 28 -14.87 18.21 -7.00
CA SER A 28 -13.64 17.67 -6.42
C SER A 28 -13.73 17.50 -4.89
N LEU A 29 -12.91 16.60 -4.36
CA LEU A 29 -12.68 16.43 -2.92
C LEU A 29 -11.93 17.63 -2.35
N ILE A 30 -10.98 18.24 -3.08
CA ILE A 30 -10.25 19.41 -2.57
C ILE A 30 -11.16 20.62 -2.38
N ASP A 31 -12.10 20.90 -3.29
CA ASP A 31 -13.07 21.99 -3.12
C ASP A 31 -14.05 21.74 -1.96
N PHE A 32 -14.35 20.46 -1.67
CA PHE A 32 -15.09 20.08 -0.47
C PHE A 32 -14.26 20.25 0.81
N VAL A 33 -12.97 19.88 0.81
CA VAL A 33 -12.04 20.13 1.93
C VAL A 33 -11.96 21.64 2.21
N ARG A 34 -11.75 22.47 1.19
CA ARG A 34 -11.76 23.94 1.27
C ARG A 34 -13.04 24.49 1.90
N LEU A 35 -14.20 24.00 1.45
CA LEU A 35 -15.50 24.43 1.96
C LEU A 35 -15.73 23.99 3.41
N MET A 36 -15.37 22.77 3.77
CA MET A 36 -15.71 22.14 5.06
C MET A 36 -14.61 22.27 6.13
N TRP A 37 -13.41 22.77 5.81
CA TRP A 37 -12.27 22.81 6.73
C TRP A 37 -12.60 23.43 8.09
N HIS A 38 -13.24 24.60 8.06
CA HIS A 38 -13.62 25.38 9.25
C HIS A 38 -14.62 24.66 10.18
N VAL A 39 -15.25 23.57 9.72
CA VAL A 39 -16.14 22.72 10.55
C VAL A 39 -15.36 21.68 11.34
N VAL A 40 -14.17 21.28 10.86
CA VAL A 40 -13.30 20.28 11.51
C VAL A 40 -12.23 20.95 12.37
N GLU A 41 -11.59 22.00 11.84
CA GLU A 41 -10.51 22.76 12.49
C GLU A 41 -10.86 24.26 12.57
N PRO A 42 -11.88 24.67 13.35
CA PRO A 42 -12.41 26.05 13.36
C PRO A 42 -11.40 27.11 13.84
N ALA A 43 -10.36 26.72 14.58
CA ALA A 43 -9.35 27.62 15.13
C ALA A 43 -8.09 27.74 14.25
N ILE A 44 -7.95 26.93 13.20
CA ILE A 44 -6.74 26.85 12.38
C ILE A 44 -7.15 27.02 10.91
N PRO A 45 -6.87 28.18 10.27
CA PRO A 45 -7.14 28.37 8.85
C PRO A 45 -6.49 27.28 7.99
N MET A 46 -7.17 26.91 6.90
CA MET A 46 -6.59 26.03 5.89
C MET A 46 -5.41 26.74 5.24
N THR A 47 -4.24 26.11 5.29
CA THR A 47 -3.14 26.47 4.38
C THR A 47 -3.47 25.84 3.03
N GLU A 48 -3.39 26.60 1.95
CA GLU A 48 -3.48 26.05 0.59
C GLU A 48 -2.15 25.41 0.18
N GLY A 49 -2.17 24.43 -0.72
CA GLY A 49 -0.96 23.80 -1.23
C GLY A 49 -1.23 22.61 -2.14
N ARG A 50 -0.45 22.49 -3.22
CA ARG A 50 -0.61 21.46 -4.27
C ARG A 50 -0.49 20.02 -3.75
N VAL A 51 0.22 19.80 -2.65
CA VAL A 51 0.27 18.50 -1.96
C VAL A 51 -1.12 18.03 -1.50
N LEU A 52 -2.02 18.94 -1.12
CA LEU A 52 -3.39 18.58 -0.73
C LEU A 52 -4.26 18.24 -1.94
N GLU A 53 -4.09 18.99 -3.04
CA GLU A 53 -4.75 18.72 -4.32
C GLU A 53 -4.38 17.33 -4.82
N VAL A 54 -3.09 17.01 -4.88
CA VAL A 54 -2.59 15.71 -5.35
C VAL A 54 -3.04 14.54 -4.45
N ILE A 55 -3.07 14.72 -3.12
CA ILE A 55 -3.67 13.72 -2.21
C ILE A 55 -5.16 13.53 -2.50
N CYS A 56 -5.90 14.61 -2.82
CA CYS A 56 -7.31 14.53 -3.18
C CYS A 56 -7.51 13.81 -4.51
N ASP A 57 -6.78 14.18 -5.57
CA ASP A 57 -6.86 13.57 -6.91
C ASP A 57 -6.70 12.04 -6.86
N HIS A 58 -5.74 11.54 -6.05
CA HIS A 58 -5.53 10.11 -5.88
C HIS A 58 -6.65 9.42 -5.09
N LEU A 59 -7.29 10.10 -4.14
CA LEU A 59 -8.46 9.58 -3.41
C LEU A 59 -9.73 9.63 -4.27
N GLU A 60 -9.88 10.61 -5.16
CA GLU A 60 -10.93 10.68 -6.17
C GLU A 60 -10.78 9.49 -7.16
N ALA A 61 -9.57 9.25 -7.69
CA ALA A 61 -9.27 8.09 -8.52
C ALA A 61 -9.48 6.74 -7.79
N VAL A 62 -9.35 6.70 -6.45
CA VAL A 62 -9.79 5.56 -5.64
C VAL A 62 -11.32 5.45 -5.59
N ALA A 63 -12.07 6.54 -5.45
CA ALA A 63 -13.54 6.51 -5.45
C ALA A 63 -14.12 6.06 -6.79
N ASP A 64 -13.60 6.58 -7.91
CA ASP A 64 -13.90 6.14 -9.27
C ASP A 64 -13.50 4.67 -9.45
N GLY A 65 -12.30 4.32 -8.96
CA GLY A 65 -11.78 2.95 -8.88
C GLY A 65 -10.77 2.58 -9.95
N ASP A 66 -10.16 3.58 -10.59
CA ASP A 66 -8.97 3.44 -11.41
C ASP A 66 -7.81 2.96 -10.53
N ILE A 67 -7.60 3.63 -9.38
CA ILE A 67 -6.69 3.16 -8.33
C ILE A 67 -7.43 2.22 -7.38
N LYS A 68 -6.91 1.00 -7.20
CA LYS A 68 -7.41 0.02 -6.21
C LYS A 68 -6.52 -0.13 -4.98
N ARG A 69 -5.28 0.31 -5.09
CA ARG A 69 -4.18 0.03 -4.18
C ARG A 69 -3.34 1.29 -4.13
N LEU A 70 -3.55 2.11 -3.11
CA LEU A 70 -2.90 3.41 -2.97
C LEU A 70 -2.05 3.42 -1.71
N ILE A 71 -0.77 3.74 -1.84
CA ILE A 71 0.07 4.16 -0.72
C ILE A 71 0.30 5.67 -0.85
N ILE A 72 0.07 6.40 0.25
CA ILE A 72 0.37 7.82 0.36
C ILE A 72 1.47 7.97 1.42
N ASN A 73 2.67 8.33 1.01
CA ASN A 73 3.76 8.71 1.91
C ASN A 73 4.08 10.20 1.79
N VAL A 74 3.77 10.93 2.87
CA VAL A 74 4.04 12.36 3.06
C VAL A 74 4.49 12.62 4.49
N PRO A 75 5.20 13.72 4.78
CA PRO A 75 5.74 13.99 6.11
C PRO A 75 4.67 14.22 7.20
N PRO A 76 5.05 14.16 8.50
CA PRO A 76 4.16 14.56 9.59
C PRO A 76 3.58 15.97 9.42
N GLY A 77 2.31 16.15 9.80
CA GLY A 77 1.62 17.44 9.79
C GLY A 77 0.98 17.85 8.46
N PHE A 78 1.12 17.05 7.40
CA PHE A 78 0.54 17.30 6.07
C PHE A 78 -0.99 17.04 5.95
N SER A 79 -1.73 17.03 7.07
CA SER A 79 -3.17 16.72 7.17
C SER A 79 -3.67 15.43 6.51
N LYS A 80 -2.75 14.53 6.11
CA LYS A 80 -2.97 13.26 5.42
C LYS A 80 -4.11 12.40 6.01
N SER A 81 -4.13 12.29 7.33
CA SER A 81 -5.12 11.53 8.12
C SER A 81 -6.50 12.20 8.11
N LEU A 82 -6.57 13.53 8.20
CA LEU A 82 -7.84 14.27 8.11
C LEU A 82 -8.47 14.11 6.72
N ILE A 83 -7.69 14.25 5.65
CA ILE A 83 -8.22 14.10 4.28
C ILE A 83 -8.71 12.65 4.09
N THR A 84 -7.90 11.66 4.42
CA THR A 84 -8.22 10.25 4.16
C THR A 84 -9.33 9.68 5.05
N ASN A 85 -9.37 10.02 6.35
CA ASN A 85 -10.33 9.44 7.30
C ASN A 85 -11.52 10.33 7.67
N VAL A 86 -11.46 11.65 7.46
CA VAL A 86 -12.55 12.58 7.83
C VAL A 86 -13.25 13.16 6.59
N PHE A 87 -12.51 13.82 5.70
CA PHE A 87 -13.12 14.47 4.54
C PHE A 87 -13.54 13.47 3.47
N PHE A 88 -12.68 12.51 3.10
CA PHE A 88 -12.95 11.56 2.02
C PHE A 88 -14.21 10.70 2.24
N PRO A 89 -14.45 10.06 3.41
CA PRO A 89 -15.70 9.31 3.63
C PRO A 89 -16.96 10.19 3.58
N ALA A 90 -16.89 11.40 4.14
CA ALA A 90 -18.00 12.36 4.09
C ALA A 90 -18.26 12.91 2.67
N TRP A 91 -17.22 13.04 1.86
CA TRP A 91 -17.31 13.42 0.44
C TRP A 91 -17.92 12.31 -0.42
N VAL A 92 -17.41 11.08 -0.28
CA VAL A 92 -17.94 9.88 -0.95
C VAL A 92 -19.44 9.71 -0.68
N TRP A 93 -19.87 9.93 0.57
CA TRP A 93 -21.26 9.75 0.96
C TRP A 93 -22.24 10.84 0.48
N GLY A 94 -21.83 12.11 0.41
CA GLY A 94 -22.75 13.23 0.11
C GLY A 94 -22.49 13.90 -1.25
N PRO A 95 -21.41 14.69 -1.40
CA PRO A 95 -21.03 15.33 -2.65
C PRO A 95 -20.89 14.36 -3.85
N TYR A 96 -20.09 13.29 -3.71
CA TYR A 96 -19.92 12.24 -4.73
C TYR A 96 -21.12 11.27 -4.80
N ASN A 97 -22.08 11.39 -3.87
CA ASN A 97 -23.38 10.73 -3.91
C ASN A 97 -23.34 9.17 -3.93
N TRP A 98 -22.41 8.56 -3.18
CA TRP A 98 -22.39 7.12 -2.91
C TRP A 98 -22.67 6.82 -1.42
N PRO A 99 -23.84 7.20 -0.85
CA PRO A 99 -24.12 7.14 0.59
C PRO A 99 -24.20 5.72 1.18
N SER A 100 -24.23 4.69 0.33
CA SER A 100 -24.16 3.28 0.71
C SER A 100 -22.73 2.74 0.89
N CYS A 101 -21.70 3.53 0.57
CA CYS A 101 -20.30 3.09 0.67
C CYS A 101 -19.92 2.69 2.11
N ARG A 102 -18.97 1.77 2.26
CA ARG A 102 -18.62 1.15 3.56
C ARG A 102 -17.12 1.12 3.75
N PHE A 103 -16.64 1.62 4.87
CA PHE A 103 -15.23 1.83 5.18
C PHE A 103 -14.83 1.10 6.47
N LEU A 104 -13.93 0.12 6.38
CA LEU A 104 -13.14 -0.31 7.54
C LEU A 104 -11.90 0.59 7.65
N THR A 105 -11.64 1.16 8.83
CA THR A 105 -10.53 2.10 9.06
C THR A 105 -9.65 1.65 10.22
N ALA A 106 -8.34 1.50 9.99
CA ALA A 106 -7.37 0.97 10.95
C ALA A 106 -6.14 1.88 11.12
N ALA A 107 -5.62 1.97 12.34
CA ALA A 107 -4.38 2.69 12.69
C ALA A 107 -3.60 1.93 13.77
N TYR A 108 -2.38 2.35 14.10
CA TYR A 108 -1.59 1.72 15.19
C TYR A 108 -2.31 1.73 16.56
N ALA A 109 -3.22 2.67 16.79
CA ALA A 109 -4.03 2.75 18.01
C ALA A 109 -5.49 3.12 17.71
N VAL A 110 -6.45 2.39 18.30
CA VAL A 110 -7.89 2.50 17.98
C VAL A 110 -8.47 3.90 18.27
N TYR A 111 -7.98 4.59 19.30
CA TYR A 111 -8.49 5.93 19.65
C TYR A 111 -8.28 6.97 18.53
N LEU A 112 -7.33 6.74 17.61
CA LEU A 112 -7.11 7.60 16.44
C LEU A 112 -8.23 7.43 15.41
N THR A 113 -8.61 6.19 15.09
CA THR A 113 -9.69 5.91 14.14
C THR A 113 -11.07 6.24 14.73
N GLU A 114 -11.23 6.16 16.05
CA GLU A 114 -12.42 6.61 16.78
C GLU A 114 -12.55 8.14 16.83
N ARG A 115 -11.46 8.87 17.13
CA ARG A 115 -11.39 10.35 17.01
C ARG A 115 -11.80 10.82 15.62
N ASP A 116 -11.36 10.13 14.57
CA ASP A 116 -11.66 10.55 13.20
C ASP A 116 -13.05 10.07 12.73
N ASN A 117 -13.62 9.02 13.31
CA ASN A 117 -15.06 8.73 13.23
C ASN A 117 -15.90 9.89 13.82
N GLU A 118 -15.56 10.38 15.02
CA GLU A 118 -16.25 11.51 15.64
C GLU A 118 -16.16 12.77 14.78
N ARG A 119 -14.98 13.08 14.24
CA ARG A 119 -14.76 14.22 13.34
C ARG A 119 -15.56 14.09 12.04
N CYS A 120 -15.59 12.90 11.43
CA CYS A 120 -16.41 12.61 10.26
C CYS A 120 -17.91 12.82 10.56
N ALA A 121 -18.38 12.32 11.71
CA ALA A 121 -19.76 12.50 12.13
C ALA A 121 -20.12 13.96 12.39
N ARG A 122 -19.24 14.70 13.09
CA ARG A 122 -19.40 16.13 13.37
C ARG A 122 -19.47 16.98 12.10
N LEU A 123 -18.62 16.66 11.11
CA LEU A 123 -18.66 17.27 9.78
C LEU A 123 -20.04 17.03 9.12
N MET A 124 -20.47 15.77 9.02
CA MET A 124 -21.73 15.42 8.35
C MET A 124 -22.99 15.94 9.05
N MET A 125 -22.97 16.06 10.38
CA MET A 125 -24.08 16.62 11.16
C MET A 125 -24.08 18.17 11.18
N SER A 126 -23.04 18.81 10.64
CA SER A 126 -22.96 20.28 10.66
C SER A 126 -24.10 20.93 9.86
N PRO A 127 -24.57 22.13 10.26
CA PRO A 127 -25.63 22.83 9.53
C PRO A 127 -25.28 23.12 8.06
N LEU A 128 -23.99 23.31 7.75
CA LEU A 128 -23.52 23.52 6.37
C LEU A 128 -23.56 22.23 5.55
N TYR A 129 -23.10 21.10 6.08
CA TYR A 129 -23.20 19.83 5.35
C TYR A 129 -24.66 19.41 5.17
N GLN A 130 -25.51 19.60 6.19
CA GLN A 130 -26.92 19.25 6.13
C GLN A 130 -27.75 20.18 5.22
N SER A 131 -27.41 21.47 5.10
CA SER A 131 -28.08 22.36 4.14
C SER A 131 -27.71 22.08 2.69
N LEU A 132 -26.50 21.54 2.45
CA LEU A 132 -26.02 21.21 1.11
C LEU A 132 -26.31 19.77 0.68
N TRP A 133 -26.21 18.76 1.55
CA TRP A 133 -26.37 17.33 1.22
C TRP A 133 -27.24 16.53 2.18
N GLY A 134 -27.94 17.17 3.13
CA GLY A 134 -28.91 16.52 4.02
C GLY A 134 -30.19 16.04 3.32
N ASP A 135 -30.32 16.28 2.02
CA ASP A 135 -31.28 15.66 1.10
C ASP A 135 -30.78 14.31 0.55
N ARG A 136 -29.45 14.15 0.40
CA ARG A 136 -28.79 12.93 -0.10
C ARG A 136 -28.38 11.94 0.99
N VAL A 137 -27.90 12.44 2.13
CA VAL A 137 -27.36 11.58 3.20
C VAL A 137 -27.47 12.20 4.59
N ARG A 138 -27.81 11.36 5.56
CA ARG A 138 -27.83 11.65 7.00
C ARG A 138 -27.17 10.51 7.74
N LEU A 139 -26.63 10.77 8.92
CA LEU A 139 -26.22 9.71 9.83
C LEU A 139 -27.43 9.25 10.64
N GLU A 140 -27.69 7.95 10.59
CA GLU A 140 -28.72 7.28 11.38
C GLU A 140 -28.17 6.90 12.76
N LYS A 141 -26.89 6.53 12.84
CA LYS A 141 -26.20 6.17 14.08
C LYS A 141 -24.82 6.79 14.15
N THR A 142 -24.48 7.35 15.31
CA THR A 142 -23.22 8.04 15.58
C THR A 142 -22.57 7.49 16.86
N GLY A 143 -21.69 6.51 16.71
CA GLY A 143 -20.84 6.00 17.78
C GLY A 143 -19.36 6.12 17.43
N VAL A 144 -18.50 6.20 18.45
CA VAL A 144 -17.04 6.38 18.27
C VAL A 144 -16.44 5.24 17.44
N THR A 145 -16.81 3.99 17.72
CA THR A 145 -16.31 2.81 16.99
C THR A 145 -17.02 2.59 15.65
N LYS A 146 -18.29 3.02 15.49
CA LYS A 146 -19.07 2.83 14.25
C LYS A 146 -20.08 3.96 14.01
N ILE A 147 -20.03 4.54 12.82
CA ILE A 147 -21.03 5.49 12.32
C ILE A 147 -21.77 4.88 11.11
N GLN A 148 -23.06 5.16 10.95
CA GLN A 148 -23.91 4.58 9.88
C GLN A 148 -24.75 5.65 9.18
N THR A 149 -24.84 5.57 7.86
CA THR A 149 -25.73 6.41 7.04
C THR A 149 -27.14 5.82 6.97
N ASN A 150 -28.13 6.68 6.71
CA ASN A 150 -29.51 6.31 6.38
C ASN A 150 -29.66 5.56 5.03
N HIS A 151 -28.55 5.23 4.37
CA HIS A 151 -28.48 4.40 3.17
C HIS A 151 -27.62 3.15 3.39
N THR A 152 -27.41 2.74 4.65
CA THR A 152 -26.70 1.52 5.09
C THR A 152 -25.22 1.43 4.70
N GLY A 153 -24.62 2.59 4.34
CA GLY A 153 -23.20 2.81 4.43
C GLY A 153 -22.76 2.91 5.89
N TRP A 154 -21.49 2.62 6.17
CA TRP A 154 -20.94 2.72 7.52
C TRP A 154 -19.43 2.91 7.50
N LYS A 155 -18.88 3.54 8.54
CA LYS A 155 -17.43 3.60 8.80
C LYS A 155 -17.16 2.98 10.16
N PHE A 156 -16.20 2.05 10.21
CA PHE A 156 -15.85 1.27 11.40
C PHE A 156 -14.39 1.54 11.78
N ALA A 157 -14.16 1.88 13.04
CA ALA A 157 -12.84 2.13 13.61
C ALA A 157 -12.28 0.86 14.26
N THR A 158 -11.00 0.58 14.02
CA THR A 158 -10.27 -0.51 14.67
C THR A 158 -8.77 -0.17 14.77
N SER A 159 -8.00 -1.03 15.42
CA SER A 159 -6.53 -0.97 15.38
C SER A 159 -5.95 -2.01 14.44
N VAL A 160 -4.70 -1.80 14.02
CA VAL A 160 -3.80 -2.89 13.65
C VAL A 160 -3.77 -3.92 14.80
N GLY A 161 -3.78 -5.21 14.46
CA GLY A 161 -3.95 -6.30 15.45
C GLY A 161 -5.37 -6.45 16.04
N GLY A 162 -6.31 -5.55 15.72
CA GLY A 162 -7.65 -5.53 16.31
C GLY A 162 -8.57 -6.68 15.88
N THR A 163 -9.31 -7.24 16.86
CA THR A 163 -10.21 -8.39 16.67
C THR A 163 -11.54 -8.00 16.00
N VAL A 164 -11.57 -7.91 14.68
CA VAL A 164 -12.79 -7.63 13.89
C VAL A 164 -13.62 -8.91 13.65
N THR A 165 -13.96 -9.68 14.68
CA THR A 165 -14.79 -10.90 14.54
C THR A 165 -16.27 -10.56 14.39
N GLY A 166 -16.82 -10.73 13.16
CA GLY A 166 -18.26 -10.64 12.88
C GLY A 166 -18.57 -10.13 11.45
N GLU A 167 -17.94 -9.04 11.05
CA GLU A 167 -18.29 -8.26 9.83
C GLU A 167 -17.67 -8.83 8.53
N ARG A 168 -17.91 -10.11 8.22
CA ARG A 168 -17.61 -10.74 6.91
C ARG A 168 -18.54 -11.93 6.62
N GLY A 169 -19.33 -11.92 5.55
CA GLY A 169 -20.00 -13.15 5.09
C GLY A 169 -21.20 -13.00 4.18
N ASP A 170 -21.01 -12.44 2.99
CA ASP A 170 -22.00 -12.52 1.91
C ASP A 170 -21.86 -13.86 1.14
N CYS A 171 -22.18 -15.00 1.78
CA CYS A 171 -21.98 -16.34 1.20
C CYS A 171 -23.30 -17.11 0.99
N LEU A 172 -23.38 -17.88 -0.09
CA LEU A 172 -24.59 -18.56 -0.59
C LEU A 172 -24.39 -20.07 -0.67
N VAL A 173 -25.39 -20.89 -0.34
CA VAL A 173 -25.28 -22.36 -0.48
C VAL A 173 -25.24 -22.75 -1.96
N GLY A 174 -24.51 -23.81 -2.31
CA GLY A 174 -24.39 -24.29 -3.70
C GLY A 174 -25.73 -24.64 -4.39
N SER A 175 -26.79 -24.90 -3.63
CA SER A 175 -28.17 -25.11 -4.11
C SER A 175 -28.86 -23.83 -4.60
N THR A 176 -28.39 -22.64 -4.21
CA THR A 176 -28.98 -21.33 -4.52
C THR A 176 -29.13 -21.14 -6.03
N ILE A 177 -30.33 -20.75 -6.48
CA ILE A 177 -30.56 -20.46 -7.90
C ILE A 177 -30.15 -19.01 -8.19
N ILE A 178 -29.34 -18.83 -9.23
CA ILE A 178 -28.92 -17.54 -9.77
C ILE A 178 -29.58 -17.36 -11.13
N GLU A 179 -30.19 -16.20 -11.36
CA GLU A 179 -30.78 -15.85 -12.66
C GLU A 179 -29.66 -15.62 -13.69
N THR A 180 -29.54 -16.50 -14.69
CA THR A 180 -28.55 -16.36 -15.77
C THR A 180 -29.19 -15.98 -17.11
N SER A 181 -28.41 -15.40 -18.01
CA SER A 181 -28.86 -15.05 -19.38
C SER A 181 -29.37 -16.26 -20.17
N ASN A 182 -28.93 -17.47 -19.79
CA ASN A 182 -29.34 -18.75 -20.37
C ASN A 182 -30.37 -19.49 -19.48
N GLY A 183 -31.18 -18.75 -18.71
CA GLY A 183 -32.14 -19.29 -17.75
C GLY A 183 -31.59 -19.43 -16.32
N PRO A 184 -32.44 -19.72 -15.31
CA PRO A 184 -32.00 -19.90 -13.93
C PRO A 184 -31.09 -21.13 -13.80
N ARG A 185 -30.01 -21.04 -13.01
CA ARG A 185 -29.08 -22.16 -12.73
C ARG A 185 -28.70 -22.17 -11.25
N THR A 186 -28.47 -23.34 -10.67
CA THR A 186 -27.89 -23.42 -9.33
C THR A 186 -26.44 -22.94 -9.32
N LEU A 187 -26.00 -22.38 -8.20
CA LEU A 187 -24.64 -21.92 -7.99
C LEU A 187 -23.62 -23.05 -8.20
N LYS A 188 -23.91 -24.27 -7.73
CA LYS A 188 -23.11 -25.47 -8.00
C LYS A 188 -22.98 -25.76 -9.50
N ASN A 189 -24.08 -25.75 -10.26
CA ASN A 189 -24.03 -25.99 -11.71
C ASN A 189 -23.30 -24.87 -12.47
N ILE A 190 -23.20 -23.66 -11.89
CA ILE A 190 -22.38 -22.56 -12.44
C ILE A 190 -20.89 -22.83 -12.17
N VAL A 191 -20.52 -23.20 -10.93
CA VAL A 191 -19.14 -23.59 -10.55
C VAL A 191 -18.62 -24.76 -11.40
N GLU A 192 -19.47 -25.76 -11.63
CA GLU A 192 -19.13 -26.97 -12.40
C GLU A 192 -19.14 -26.73 -13.93
N SER A 193 -19.56 -25.55 -14.41
CA SER A 193 -19.62 -25.24 -15.85
C SER A 193 -18.44 -24.38 -16.31
N ALA A 194 -17.59 -24.93 -17.19
CA ALA A 194 -16.44 -24.23 -17.78
C ALA A 194 -16.78 -23.17 -18.85
N SER A 195 -18.01 -22.66 -18.88
CA SER A 195 -18.53 -21.75 -19.92
C SER A 195 -18.77 -20.34 -19.37
N PRO A 196 -18.50 -19.26 -20.15
CA PRO A 196 -18.80 -17.89 -19.73
C PRO A 196 -20.29 -17.72 -19.36
N CYS A 197 -20.56 -17.45 -18.09
CA CYS A 197 -21.89 -17.24 -17.56
C CYS A 197 -22.14 -15.75 -17.33
N TYR A 198 -23.37 -15.29 -17.58
CA TYR A 198 -23.83 -13.93 -17.28
C TYR A 198 -25.04 -14.01 -16.38
N VAL A 199 -25.06 -13.24 -15.29
CA VAL A 199 -26.08 -13.25 -14.25
C VAL A 199 -26.78 -11.92 -14.13
N LEU A 200 -28.04 -11.95 -13.71
CA LEU A 200 -28.85 -10.75 -13.57
C LEU A 200 -28.33 -9.91 -12.40
N SER A 201 -28.19 -8.60 -12.63
CA SER A 201 -27.67 -7.63 -11.68
C SER A 201 -28.54 -6.37 -11.69
N TYR A 202 -28.58 -5.66 -10.56
CA TYR A 202 -29.19 -4.34 -10.50
C TYR A 202 -28.20 -3.26 -10.95
N ASP A 203 -28.63 -2.37 -11.82
CA ASP A 203 -27.99 -1.10 -12.10
C ASP A 203 -28.70 -0.02 -11.26
N ALA A 204 -28.04 0.49 -10.22
CA ALA A 204 -28.64 1.41 -9.26
C ALA A 204 -28.85 2.83 -9.82
N GLU A 205 -28.08 3.23 -10.83
CA GLU A 205 -28.23 4.52 -11.51
C GLU A 205 -29.44 4.51 -12.43
N LYS A 206 -29.58 3.43 -13.21
CA LYS A 206 -30.67 3.22 -14.18
C LYS A 206 -31.94 2.64 -13.53
N LYS A 207 -31.85 2.23 -12.26
CA LYS A 207 -32.91 1.57 -11.46
C LYS A 207 -33.54 0.37 -12.19
N SER A 208 -32.70 -0.43 -12.82
CA SER A 208 -33.14 -1.49 -13.74
C SER A 208 -32.22 -2.72 -13.67
N ALA A 209 -32.76 -3.91 -13.95
CA ALA A 209 -31.95 -5.12 -13.98
C ALA A 209 -31.31 -5.37 -15.36
N CYS A 210 -30.04 -5.77 -15.38
CA CYS A 210 -29.25 -6.08 -16.58
C CYS A 210 -28.37 -7.32 -16.38
N PHE A 211 -28.04 -8.06 -17.44
CA PHE A 211 -27.16 -9.23 -17.35
C PHE A 211 -25.68 -8.83 -17.40
N GLN A 212 -24.91 -9.28 -16.41
CA GLN A 212 -23.50 -8.95 -16.18
C GLN A 212 -22.68 -10.25 -16.11
N ARG A 213 -21.44 -10.25 -16.63
CA ARG A 213 -20.61 -11.46 -16.68
C ARG A 213 -20.15 -11.90 -15.29
N ILE A 214 -20.15 -13.21 -15.02
CA ILE A 214 -19.41 -13.77 -13.88
C ILE A 214 -17.91 -13.74 -14.20
N ARG A 215 -17.11 -13.12 -13.33
CA ARG A 215 -15.64 -13.10 -13.43
C ARG A 215 -14.97 -14.24 -12.65
N ALA A 216 -15.51 -14.59 -11.49
CA ALA A 216 -14.98 -15.66 -10.63
C ALA A 216 -16.09 -16.26 -9.76
N VAL A 217 -15.89 -17.49 -9.29
CA VAL A 217 -16.68 -18.11 -8.22
C VAL A 217 -15.71 -18.81 -7.26
N ALA A 218 -15.91 -18.67 -5.96
CA ALA A 218 -15.04 -19.23 -4.93
C ALA A 218 -15.84 -20.05 -3.91
N TRP A 219 -15.38 -21.26 -3.60
CA TRP A 219 -15.85 -22.02 -2.44
C TRP A 219 -15.30 -21.38 -1.15
N ARG A 220 -16.14 -21.30 -0.11
CA ARG A 220 -15.85 -20.60 1.16
C ARG A 220 -15.92 -21.52 2.39
N GLY A 221 -15.94 -22.83 2.17
CA GLY A 221 -16.02 -23.88 3.20
C GLY A 221 -17.44 -24.24 3.60
N VAL A 222 -17.57 -25.26 4.45
CA VAL A 222 -18.83 -25.65 5.09
C VAL A 222 -19.17 -24.65 6.21
N ARG A 223 -20.39 -24.10 6.28
CA ARG A 223 -20.78 -23.10 7.28
C ARG A 223 -22.23 -23.24 7.76
N PRO A 224 -22.59 -22.73 8.96
CA PRO A 224 -23.97 -22.67 9.42
C PRO A 224 -24.82 -21.71 8.57
N ILE A 225 -26.03 -22.14 8.22
CA ILE A 225 -26.89 -21.46 7.24
C ILE A 225 -28.25 -21.01 7.78
N TRP A 226 -28.75 -19.93 7.19
CA TRP A 226 -30.06 -19.33 7.41
C TRP A 226 -30.88 -19.47 6.14
N ARG A 227 -32.15 -19.85 6.29
CA ARG A 227 -33.13 -19.94 5.23
C ARG A 227 -34.08 -18.75 5.32
N ILE A 228 -34.06 -17.92 4.29
CA ILE A 228 -35.03 -16.85 4.08
C ILE A 228 -36.07 -17.37 3.09
N ARG A 229 -37.36 -17.20 3.38
CA ARG A 229 -38.43 -17.38 2.39
C ARG A 229 -39.19 -16.09 2.19
N THR A 230 -39.75 -15.90 1.00
CA THR A 230 -40.64 -14.77 0.69
C THR A 230 -42.08 -15.22 0.45
N GLN A 231 -43.02 -14.27 0.41
CA GLN A 231 -44.43 -14.52 0.12
C GLN A 231 -44.64 -14.99 -1.32
N SER A 232 -43.79 -14.58 -2.28
CA SER A 232 -43.80 -15.14 -3.63
C SER A 232 -43.21 -16.56 -3.75
N GLY A 233 -42.91 -17.22 -2.62
CA GLY A 233 -42.46 -18.61 -2.56
C GLY A 233 -40.97 -18.83 -2.84
N ARG A 234 -40.17 -17.75 -2.97
CA ARG A 234 -38.71 -17.85 -3.15
C ARG A 234 -38.05 -18.31 -1.85
N VAL A 235 -36.93 -19.02 -1.97
CA VAL A 235 -36.15 -19.55 -0.84
C VAL A 235 -34.67 -19.31 -1.07
N VAL A 236 -33.98 -18.67 -0.13
CA VAL A 236 -32.53 -18.41 -0.17
C VAL A 236 -31.87 -19.05 1.05
N GLU A 237 -30.86 -19.90 0.83
CA GLU A 237 -30.05 -20.49 1.90
C GLU A 237 -28.64 -19.88 1.84
N CYS A 238 -28.22 -19.25 2.93
CA CYS A 238 -27.07 -18.34 2.98
C CYS A 238 -26.45 -18.26 4.38
N THR A 239 -25.27 -17.67 4.53
CA THR A 239 -24.70 -17.39 5.86
C THR A 239 -25.50 -16.32 6.60
N GLY A 240 -25.57 -16.39 7.93
CA GLY A 240 -26.41 -15.49 8.76
C GLY A 240 -26.12 -13.99 8.63
N ASN A 241 -24.99 -13.61 8.05
CA ASN A 241 -24.59 -12.23 7.78
C ASN A 241 -24.62 -11.86 6.29
N HIS A 242 -25.19 -12.70 5.42
CA HIS A 242 -25.47 -12.39 4.01
C HIS A 242 -26.56 -11.31 3.94
N ARG A 243 -26.35 -10.24 3.17
CA ARG A 243 -27.24 -9.06 3.19
C ARG A 243 -28.27 -9.06 2.07
N PHE A 244 -29.51 -8.70 2.41
CA PHE A 244 -30.66 -8.59 1.52
C PHE A 244 -31.11 -7.13 1.42
N TYR A 245 -31.56 -6.69 0.23
CA TYR A 245 -31.98 -5.30 0.03
C TYR A 245 -33.44 -5.15 0.39
N THR A 246 -33.74 -4.42 1.46
CA THR A 246 -35.09 -4.20 1.97
C THR A 246 -35.57 -2.78 1.67
N SER A 247 -36.83 -2.48 1.98
CA SER A 247 -37.37 -1.11 1.98
C SER A 247 -36.67 -0.15 2.95
N GLN A 248 -35.84 -0.67 3.88
CA GLN A 248 -34.96 0.11 4.77
C GLN A 248 -33.46 -0.03 4.40
N GLY A 249 -33.13 -0.71 3.30
CA GLY A 249 -31.76 -0.93 2.83
C GLY A 249 -31.19 -2.30 3.19
N TRP A 250 -29.87 -2.41 3.39
CA TRP A 250 -29.19 -3.69 3.59
C TRP A 250 -29.41 -4.32 4.98
N THR A 251 -30.35 -5.25 5.12
CA THR A 251 -30.55 -6.09 6.34
C THR A 251 -29.80 -7.44 6.21
N GLU A 252 -29.23 -7.97 7.29
CA GLU A 252 -28.58 -9.31 7.32
C GLU A 252 -29.59 -10.45 7.46
N ALA A 253 -29.27 -11.62 6.89
CA ALA A 253 -30.10 -12.83 6.95
C ALA A 253 -30.57 -13.22 8.36
N SER A 254 -29.72 -13.04 9.37
CA SER A 254 -30.04 -13.33 10.78
C SER A 254 -30.76 -12.19 11.52
N ALA A 255 -30.85 -11.02 10.90
CA ALA A 255 -31.52 -9.83 11.43
C ALA A 255 -32.85 -9.49 10.71
N LEU A 256 -33.12 -10.12 9.55
CA LEU A 256 -34.40 -10.01 8.84
C LEU A 256 -35.56 -10.47 9.74
N THR A 257 -36.68 -9.76 9.61
CA THR A 257 -37.95 -10.06 10.26
C THR A 257 -39.04 -10.41 9.24
N VAL A 258 -39.99 -11.26 9.64
CA VAL A 258 -41.15 -11.61 8.81
C VAL A 258 -42.02 -10.37 8.61
N GLY A 259 -42.25 -9.98 7.36
CA GLY A 259 -42.90 -8.73 6.97
C GLY A 259 -41.99 -7.69 6.32
N GLU A 260 -40.66 -7.83 6.38
CA GLU A 260 -39.76 -6.93 5.63
C GLU A 260 -39.92 -7.07 4.12
N VAL A 261 -39.87 -5.95 3.40
CA VAL A 261 -40.07 -5.90 1.94
C VAL A 261 -38.71 -5.95 1.25
N LEU A 262 -38.40 -7.04 0.56
CA LEU A 262 -37.19 -7.22 -0.24
C LEU A 262 -37.37 -6.71 -1.68
N LEU A 263 -36.29 -6.22 -2.30
CA LEU A 263 -36.26 -5.92 -3.74
C LEU A 263 -36.05 -7.21 -4.54
N ARG A 264 -36.89 -7.41 -5.57
CA ARG A 264 -36.95 -8.61 -6.42
C ARG A 264 -36.83 -8.24 -7.89
N ALA A 265 -36.03 -8.95 -8.67
CA ALA A 265 -36.05 -8.87 -10.14
C ALA A 265 -37.25 -9.65 -10.73
N VAL A 266 -37.94 -9.05 -11.71
CA VAL A 266 -39.16 -9.61 -12.30
C VAL A 266 -39.00 -9.76 -13.82
N ARG A 267 -39.19 -11.00 -14.29
CA ARG A 267 -39.29 -11.26 -15.74
C ARG A 267 -40.68 -10.79 -16.20
N PRO A 268 -40.78 -9.96 -17.26
CA PRO A 268 -42.05 -9.87 -17.98
C PRO A 268 -42.40 -11.28 -18.47
N ILE A 269 -43.65 -11.71 -18.24
CA ILE A 269 -44.14 -12.97 -18.79
C ILE A 269 -44.09 -12.85 -20.31
N CYS A 270 -43.23 -13.62 -20.96
CA CYS A 270 -43.37 -13.88 -22.39
C CYS A 270 -44.68 -14.64 -22.55
N GLY A 271 -45.75 -13.91 -22.89
CA GLY A 271 -47.08 -14.49 -23.05
C GLY A 271 -47.03 -15.66 -24.02
N GLU A 272 -47.83 -16.68 -23.74
CA GLU A 272 -48.03 -17.79 -24.67
C GLU A 272 -48.44 -17.20 -26.03
N ALA A 273 -47.69 -17.53 -27.08
CA ALA A 273 -48.12 -17.19 -28.42
C ALA A 273 -49.49 -17.84 -28.65
N PRO A 274 -50.49 -17.13 -29.20
CA PRO A 274 -51.80 -17.71 -29.45
C PRO A 274 -51.63 -18.97 -30.31
N SER A 275 -52.41 -20.00 -30.00
CA SER A 275 -52.23 -21.39 -30.46
C SER A 275 -52.49 -21.56 -31.97
N GLY A 276 -51.55 -21.05 -32.78
CA GLY A 276 -51.43 -21.33 -34.19
C GLY A 276 -51.17 -22.83 -34.40
N GLY A 277 -51.99 -23.44 -35.26
CA GLY A 277 -52.03 -24.88 -35.43
C GLY A 277 -50.71 -25.51 -35.88
N SER A 278 -50.46 -26.73 -35.42
CA SER A 278 -49.36 -27.55 -35.88
C SER A 278 -49.59 -28.03 -37.32
N GLU A 279 -48.72 -27.64 -38.24
CA GLU A 279 -48.39 -28.43 -39.42
C GLU A 279 -46.88 -28.39 -39.67
N GLY A 280 -46.31 -29.52 -40.09
CA GLY A 280 -44.90 -29.81 -39.83
C GLY A 280 -44.00 -29.82 -41.06
N ILE A 281 -42.69 -29.92 -40.82
CA ILE A 281 -41.67 -30.48 -41.71
C ILE A 281 -40.54 -31.05 -40.82
N SER A 282 -39.95 -32.18 -41.22
CA SER A 282 -38.93 -32.90 -40.46
C SER A 282 -37.51 -32.73 -41.07
N PRO A 283 -36.42 -33.08 -40.35
CA PRO A 283 -35.09 -32.52 -40.65
C PRO A 283 -34.25 -33.35 -41.64
N ARG A 284 -33.58 -32.63 -42.56
CA ARG A 284 -32.42 -33.00 -43.41
C ARG A 284 -31.98 -31.71 -44.15
N SER A 285 -30.73 -31.48 -44.57
CA SER A 285 -29.43 -32.17 -44.39
C SER A 285 -28.28 -31.27 -44.95
N HIS A 286 -27.03 -31.78 -44.96
CA HIS A 286 -25.85 -31.26 -45.68
C HIS A 286 -25.06 -30.05 -45.10
N ARG A 287 -23.79 -30.36 -44.74
CA ARG A 287 -22.57 -29.55 -44.99
C ARG A 287 -22.04 -29.92 -46.42
N PRO A 288 -20.92 -29.39 -46.99
CA PRO A 288 -19.86 -28.55 -46.39
C PRO A 288 -19.18 -27.47 -47.28
N ASN A 289 -18.12 -26.85 -46.73
CA ASN A 289 -16.94 -26.24 -47.39
C ASN A 289 -17.06 -24.88 -48.12
N GLY A 290 -16.02 -24.05 -47.93
CA GLY A 290 -15.76 -22.84 -48.73
C GLY A 290 -14.94 -21.76 -47.99
N LEU A 291 -13.60 -21.78 -48.13
CA LEU A 291 -12.77 -20.62 -47.73
C LEU A 291 -12.79 -19.54 -48.82
N ARG A 292 -12.66 -18.26 -48.42
CA ARG A 292 -11.62 -17.35 -48.96
C ARG A 292 -11.49 -16.03 -48.20
N TYR A 293 -10.26 -15.53 -48.14
CA TYR A 293 -9.93 -14.14 -47.85
C TYR A 293 -10.26 -13.24 -49.06
N GLY A 294 -10.57 -11.97 -48.82
CA GLY A 294 -10.60 -10.94 -49.87
C GLY A 294 -11.24 -9.63 -49.42
N MET A 295 -10.43 -8.58 -49.25
CA MET A 295 -10.91 -7.20 -49.45
C MET A 295 -11.04 -6.95 -50.97
N PRO A 296 -11.78 -5.92 -51.39
CA PRO A 296 -11.08 -4.65 -51.61
C PRO A 296 -11.81 -3.43 -51.03
N TRP A 297 -11.06 -2.35 -50.85
CA TRP A 297 -11.63 -1.02 -50.69
C TRP A 297 -12.21 -0.54 -52.02
N GLN A 298 -13.36 0.14 -52.00
CA GLN A 298 -13.76 1.07 -53.04
C GLN A 298 -14.09 2.42 -52.41
N THR A 299 -13.38 3.45 -52.84
CA THR A 299 -13.66 4.85 -52.51
C THR A 299 -14.63 5.41 -53.53
N ASP A 300 -15.75 5.99 -53.07
CA ASP A 300 -16.59 6.82 -53.93
C ASP A 300 -16.56 8.27 -53.44
N ARG A 301 -16.17 9.19 -54.33
CA ARG A 301 -16.20 10.63 -54.10
C ARG A 301 -17.34 11.22 -54.94
N ASN A 302 -18.35 11.80 -54.29
CA ASN A 302 -19.05 13.05 -54.69
C ASN A 302 -20.48 13.11 -54.12
N ALA A 303 -20.66 13.82 -53.00
CA ALA A 303 -21.97 14.26 -52.51
C ALA A 303 -21.82 15.45 -51.55
N ALA A 304 -21.39 16.60 -52.06
CA ALA A 304 -21.37 17.85 -51.29
C ALA A 304 -22.76 18.53 -51.36
N GLY A 305 -23.29 18.92 -50.20
CA GLY A 305 -24.60 19.60 -50.07
C GLY A 305 -25.74 18.67 -49.65
N GLY A 306 -26.65 19.17 -48.79
CA GLY A 306 -27.92 18.50 -48.49
C GLY A 306 -28.03 17.73 -47.16
N ARG A 307 -27.63 18.32 -46.01
CA ARG A 307 -28.02 17.82 -44.67
C ARG A 307 -28.42 18.94 -43.70
N SER A 308 -29.63 19.48 -43.88
CA SER A 308 -30.26 20.42 -42.93
C SER A 308 -31.73 20.09 -42.59
N SER A 309 -32.42 19.29 -43.42
CA SER A 309 -33.88 19.11 -43.37
C SER A 309 -34.40 17.87 -42.62
N ARG A 310 -33.54 17.09 -41.96
CA ARG A 310 -33.94 15.90 -41.16
C ARG A 310 -33.65 15.97 -39.65
N LEU A 311 -33.05 17.05 -39.16
CA LEU A 311 -32.82 17.24 -37.72
C LEU A 311 -33.91 18.08 -37.03
N PHE A 312 -34.60 18.96 -37.77
CA PHE A 312 -35.65 19.82 -37.21
C PHE A 312 -36.98 19.10 -36.90
N GLY A 313 -37.32 18.05 -37.66
CA GLY A 313 -38.59 17.32 -37.50
C GLY A 313 -38.69 16.40 -36.27
N LEU A 314 -37.75 16.46 -35.33
CA LEU A 314 -37.70 15.64 -34.11
C LEU A 314 -37.58 16.46 -32.82
N LEU A 315 -37.69 17.79 -32.89
CA LEU A 315 -37.50 18.69 -31.74
C LEU A 315 -38.78 19.41 -31.26
N GLU A 316 -39.87 19.41 -32.04
CA GLU A 316 -41.12 20.10 -31.65
C GLU A 316 -42.07 19.23 -30.80
N GLU A 317 -42.02 17.89 -30.87
CA GLU A 317 -43.01 17.02 -30.22
C GLU A 317 -42.87 16.88 -28.69
N HIS A 318 -41.81 17.40 -28.05
CA HIS A 318 -41.51 17.10 -26.64
C HIS A 318 -41.26 18.30 -25.70
N PHE A 319 -41.24 19.55 -26.18
CA PHE A 319 -41.03 20.72 -25.30
C PHE A 319 -41.91 21.92 -25.67
N GLN A 320 -43.00 22.11 -24.92
CA GLN A 320 -43.68 23.41 -24.87
C GLN A 320 -42.87 24.39 -24.00
N PHE A 321 -42.42 25.50 -24.58
CA PHE A 321 -41.99 26.68 -23.84
C PHE A 321 -42.54 27.95 -24.51
N THR A 322 -43.10 28.84 -23.69
CA THR A 322 -43.55 30.16 -24.12
C THR A 322 -42.39 31.13 -24.26
N SER A 323 -42.51 32.07 -25.19
CA SER A 323 -41.45 32.97 -25.64
C SER A 323 -41.22 34.19 -24.73
N LEU A 324 -39.97 34.68 -24.70
CA LEU A 324 -39.55 36.07 -24.47
C LEU A 324 -38.15 36.26 -25.14
N PRO A 325 -37.63 37.48 -25.34
CA PRO A 325 -37.11 37.86 -26.66
C PRO A 325 -35.58 37.82 -26.85
N VAL A 326 -35.18 37.71 -28.12
CA VAL A 326 -33.80 37.82 -28.59
C VAL A 326 -33.29 39.26 -28.44
N GLY A 327 -32.25 39.48 -27.62
CA GLY A 327 -31.74 40.84 -27.39
C GLY A 327 -30.39 41.04 -26.68
N VAL A 328 -29.70 39.99 -26.19
CA VAL A 328 -28.42 40.16 -25.44
C VAL A 328 -27.38 39.07 -25.78
N LEU A 329 -27.04 38.88 -27.07
CA LEU A 329 -25.94 38.01 -27.52
C LEU A 329 -25.15 38.61 -28.69
N ALA A 330 -24.42 39.68 -28.43
CA ALA A 330 -23.43 40.26 -29.34
C ALA A 330 -22.17 40.62 -28.53
N GLY A 331 -21.25 39.66 -28.38
CA GLY A 331 -20.00 39.90 -27.63
C GLY A 331 -19.19 38.68 -27.18
N MET A 332 -19.72 37.44 -27.29
CA MET A 332 -19.00 36.23 -26.89
C MET A 332 -18.83 35.27 -28.07
N SER A 333 -17.57 34.95 -28.40
CA SER A 333 -17.22 33.93 -29.38
C SER A 333 -17.49 32.53 -28.80
N ALA A 334 -18.32 31.73 -29.46
CA ALA A 334 -18.56 30.35 -29.05
C ALA A 334 -17.28 29.50 -29.16
N PRO A 335 -17.02 28.58 -28.22
CA PRO A 335 -15.97 27.58 -28.38
C PRO A 335 -16.19 26.74 -29.64
N GLY A 336 -15.09 26.37 -30.33
CA GLY A 336 -15.16 25.51 -31.51
C GLY A 336 -15.64 24.09 -31.17
N LEU A 337 -16.11 23.36 -32.18
CA LEU A 337 -16.44 21.93 -32.04
C LEU A 337 -15.18 21.15 -31.64
N GLY A 338 -15.09 20.79 -30.37
CA GLY A 338 -13.91 20.15 -29.76
C GLY A 338 -13.80 20.36 -28.25
N ALA A 339 -14.39 21.44 -27.71
CA ALA A 339 -14.39 21.70 -26.27
C ALA A 339 -15.06 20.57 -25.45
N THR A 340 -14.40 20.16 -24.37
CA THR A 340 -14.87 19.12 -23.46
C THR A 340 -15.95 19.61 -22.49
N VAL A 341 -16.68 18.68 -21.87
CA VAL A 341 -17.67 18.99 -20.81
C VAL A 341 -17.03 19.70 -19.61
N ARG A 342 -15.73 19.48 -19.36
CA ARG A 342 -14.97 20.15 -18.29
C ARG A 342 -14.77 21.63 -18.62
N GLU A 343 -14.23 21.95 -19.79
CA GLU A 343 -13.98 23.34 -20.23
C GLU A 343 -15.27 24.18 -20.30
N CYS A 344 -16.35 23.63 -20.84
CA CYS A 344 -17.65 24.33 -20.90
C CYS A 344 -18.25 24.59 -19.50
N ARG A 345 -18.02 23.69 -18.54
CA ARG A 345 -18.47 23.87 -17.13
C ARG A 345 -17.59 24.88 -16.39
N ASP A 346 -16.29 24.89 -16.65
CA ASP A 346 -15.35 25.80 -15.98
C ASP A 346 -15.55 27.25 -16.46
N GLN A 347 -15.83 27.47 -17.76
CA GLN A 347 -16.27 28.79 -18.28
C GLN A 347 -17.58 29.27 -17.63
N TYR A 348 -18.55 28.39 -17.40
CA TYR A 348 -19.80 28.72 -16.71
C TYR A 348 -19.58 29.08 -15.22
N VAL A 349 -18.66 28.37 -14.53
CA VAL A 349 -18.26 28.70 -13.16
C VAL A 349 -17.52 30.04 -13.09
N GLN A 350 -16.65 30.34 -14.05
CA GLN A 350 -15.97 31.64 -14.13
C GLN A 350 -16.97 32.78 -14.36
N SER A 351 -17.89 32.64 -15.31
CA SER A 351 -18.97 33.62 -15.56
C SER A 351 -19.84 33.86 -14.31
N LEU A 352 -20.14 32.82 -13.52
CA LEU A 352 -20.84 32.94 -12.24
C LEU A 352 -20.03 33.71 -11.17
N ARG A 353 -18.71 33.49 -11.09
CA ARG A 353 -17.82 34.23 -10.18
C ARG A 353 -17.71 35.71 -10.54
N GLU A 354 -17.69 36.03 -11.83
CA GLU A 354 -17.50 37.40 -12.34
C GLU A 354 -18.79 38.24 -12.37
N THR A 355 -19.95 37.62 -12.62
CA THR A 355 -21.21 38.35 -12.87
C THR A 355 -22.31 38.12 -11.83
N GLY A 356 -22.19 37.09 -10.99
CA GLY A 356 -23.20 36.73 -10.00
C GLY A 356 -24.54 36.24 -10.59
N ARG A 357 -24.62 35.94 -11.89
CA ARG A 357 -25.82 35.46 -12.58
C ARG A 357 -25.49 34.24 -13.46
N PRO A 358 -26.39 33.24 -13.56
CA PRO A 358 -26.17 32.09 -14.44
C PRO A 358 -26.44 32.45 -15.91
N ILE A 359 -25.66 31.87 -16.83
CA ILE A 359 -25.94 31.89 -18.26
C ILE A 359 -27.21 31.07 -18.54
N GLN A 360 -28.19 31.67 -19.21
CA GLN A 360 -29.41 30.96 -19.63
C GLN A 360 -29.15 30.13 -20.90
N GLY A 361 -29.03 28.81 -20.76
CA GLY A 361 -28.86 27.90 -21.90
C GLY A 361 -28.06 26.64 -21.54
N LEU A 362 -28.61 25.77 -20.70
CA LEU A 362 -27.89 24.60 -20.17
C LEU A 362 -28.14 23.35 -21.03
N PHE A 363 -27.20 23.02 -21.91
CA PHE A 363 -27.26 21.81 -22.74
C PHE A 363 -27.12 20.53 -21.88
N ARG A 364 -28.06 19.60 -22.06
CA ARG A 364 -28.16 18.37 -21.27
C ARG A 364 -27.55 17.18 -22.02
N CYS A 365 -26.24 16.99 -21.90
CA CYS A 365 -25.57 15.82 -22.47
C CYS A 365 -25.93 14.54 -21.68
N VAL A 366 -26.60 13.60 -22.34
CA VAL A 366 -26.75 12.21 -21.87
C VAL A 366 -25.74 11.35 -22.64
N PRO A 367 -24.87 10.56 -21.98
CA PRO A 367 -23.95 9.67 -22.67
C PRO A 367 -24.69 8.59 -23.48
N SER A 368 -24.49 8.56 -24.80
CA SER A 368 -25.08 7.55 -25.69
C SER A 368 -24.29 6.23 -25.62
N GLY A 369 -24.62 5.39 -24.64
CA GLY A 369 -24.16 3.99 -24.60
C GLY A 369 -24.81 3.12 -25.68
N PRO A 370 -24.24 1.93 -25.99
CA PRO A 370 -24.85 0.99 -26.93
C PRO A 370 -26.18 0.43 -26.39
N PRO A 371 -27.11 0.00 -27.26
CA PRO A 371 -28.43 -0.45 -26.84
C PRO A 371 -28.35 -1.77 -26.05
N CYS A 372 -28.55 -1.69 -24.74
CA CYS A 372 -28.88 -2.88 -23.95
C CYS A 372 -30.26 -3.41 -24.36
N GLY A 373 -30.45 -4.74 -24.25
CA GLY A 373 -31.77 -5.36 -24.44
C GLY A 373 -32.78 -4.82 -23.42
N ARG A 374 -34.09 -4.94 -23.74
CA ARG A 374 -35.23 -4.45 -22.94
C ARG A 374 -34.96 -4.52 -21.43
N ALA A 375 -35.12 -3.37 -20.76
CA ALA A 375 -34.96 -3.26 -19.32
C ALA A 375 -35.83 -4.30 -18.60
N ILE A 376 -35.24 -4.97 -17.60
CA ILE A 376 -35.93 -5.93 -16.75
C ILE A 376 -36.36 -5.19 -15.48
N GLU A 377 -37.65 -5.27 -15.18
CA GLU A 377 -38.29 -4.54 -14.08
C GLU A 377 -37.97 -5.18 -12.72
N THR A 378 -38.14 -4.39 -11.65
CA THR A 378 -37.92 -4.82 -10.27
C THR A 378 -39.10 -4.43 -9.40
N GLU A 379 -39.57 -5.36 -8.57
CA GLU A 379 -40.71 -5.20 -7.67
C GLU A 379 -40.33 -5.46 -6.21
N ALA A 380 -41.29 -5.26 -5.31
CA ALA A 380 -41.26 -5.69 -3.93
C ALA A 380 -41.64 -7.19 -3.78
N ASP A 381 -41.07 -7.87 -2.78
CA ASP A 381 -41.49 -9.21 -2.32
C ASP A 381 -41.23 -9.34 -0.82
N ILE A 382 -42.16 -9.93 -0.06
CA ILE A 382 -42.17 -9.79 1.41
C ILE A 382 -41.57 -11.02 2.08
N VAL A 383 -40.70 -10.86 3.09
CA VAL A 383 -40.19 -11.95 3.92
C VAL A 383 -41.34 -12.69 4.60
N SER A 384 -41.44 -14.00 4.37
CA SER A 384 -42.45 -14.90 4.96
C SER A 384 -41.88 -15.83 6.03
N VAL A 385 -40.59 -16.17 5.94
CA VAL A 385 -39.87 -16.99 6.94
C VAL A 385 -38.43 -16.52 7.06
N VAL A 386 -37.92 -16.47 8.29
CA VAL A 386 -36.49 -16.36 8.61
C VAL A 386 -36.18 -17.44 9.64
N GLU A 387 -35.41 -18.46 9.26
CA GLU A 387 -35.05 -19.56 10.17
C GLU A 387 -33.57 -19.91 10.06
N ARG A 388 -32.93 -20.20 11.20
CA ARG A 388 -31.61 -20.84 11.20
C ARG A 388 -31.80 -22.33 10.90
N VAL A 389 -31.14 -22.85 9.88
CA VAL A 389 -31.18 -24.27 9.56
C VAL A 389 -30.11 -24.98 10.40
N TYR A 390 -30.49 -26.04 11.11
CA TYR A 390 -29.59 -26.83 11.95
C TYR A 390 -28.80 -27.87 11.12
N ARG A 391 -28.11 -27.38 10.08
CA ARG A 391 -27.08 -28.09 9.33
C ARG A 391 -26.03 -27.08 8.87
N ASP A 392 -24.78 -27.52 8.77
CA ASP A 392 -23.74 -26.75 8.10
C ASP A 392 -23.62 -27.26 6.66
N GLU A 393 -23.37 -26.36 5.70
CA GLU A 393 -23.42 -26.70 4.27
C GLU A 393 -22.37 -25.93 3.46
N ASP A 394 -21.99 -26.47 2.30
CA ASP A 394 -21.01 -25.84 1.39
C ASP A 394 -21.52 -24.51 0.84
N VAL A 395 -20.84 -23.43 1.22
CA VAL A 395 -21.15 -22.08 0.75
C VAL A 395 -20.09 -21.54 -0.22
N PHE A 396 -20.56 -20.70 -1.14
CA PHE A 396 -19.82 -20.17 -2.27
C PHE A 396 -20.09 -18.66 -2.40
N ASP A 397 -19.27 -18.00 -3.21
CA ASP A 397 -19.22 -16.54 -3.40
C ASP A 397 -18.94 -16.23 -4.88
N ILE A 398 -19.58 -15.20 -5.45
CA ILE A 398 -19.62 -14.91 -6.89
C ILE A 398 -19.14 -13.49 -7.18
N GLU A 399 -18.15 -13.34 -8.06
CA GLU A 399 -17.76 -12.03 -8.59
C GLU A 399 -18.46 -11.74 -9.91
N VAL A 400 -19.09 -10.56 -10.00
CA VAL A 400 -19.82 -10.10 -11.20
C VAL A 400 -19.25 -8.79 -11.74
N GLU A 401 -19.29 -8.64 -13.06
CA GLU A 401 -18.72 -7.54 -13.85
C GLU A 401 -19.51 -6.21 -13.69
N HIS A 402 -18.85 -5.09 -14.01
CA HIS A 402 -19.30 -3.68 -13.91
C HIS A 402 -19.98 -3.25 -12.58
N THR A 403 -21.23 -3.66 -12.33
CA THR A 403 -22.06 -3.26 -11.18
C THR A 403 -21.54 -3.74 -9.81
N ARG A 404 -20.71 -4.79 -9.80
CA ARG A 404 -20.11 -5.42 -8.60
C ARG A 404 -21.12 -6.00 -7.59
N CYS A 405 -22.35 -6.22 -8.04
CA CYS A 405 -23.45 -6.81 -7.28
C CYS A 405 -24.29 -7.71 -8.22
N PHE A 406 -25.10 -8.65 -7.71
CA PHE A 406 -25.87 -9.58 -8.54
C PHE A 406 -27.10 -10.13 -7.80
N PHE A 407 -28.11 -10.62 -8.52
CA PHE A 407 -29.35 -11.13 -7.94
C PHE A 407 -29.31 -12.65 -7.65
N ALA A 408 -28.92 -13.04 -6.44
CA ALA A 408 -29.07 -14.39 -5.90
C ALA A 408 -30.52 -14.68 -5.51
N ASN A 409 -31.20 -15.61 -6.18
CA ASN A 409 -32.66 -15.84 -6.10
C ASN A 409 -33.52 -14.56 -6.30
N GLY A 410 -32.91 -13.43 -6.69
CA GLY A 410 -33.51 -12.10 -6.76
C GLY A 410 -32.86 -10.96 -5.94
N ILE A 411 -31.75 -11.14 -5.18
CA ILE A 411 -31.24 -10.17 -4.15
C ILE A 411 -29.66 -10.08 -4.06
N LEU A 412 -28.99 -9.07 -3.42
CA LEU A 412 -27.82 -8.27 -3.95
C LEU A 412 -26.73 -7.77 -2.87
N VAL A 413 -25.47 -7.26 -3.14
CA VAL A 413 -24.34 -6.93 -2.12
C VAL A 413 -23.15 -5.93 -2.50
N HIS A 414 -22.27 -5.34 -1.57
CA HIS A 414 -20.90 -4.65 -1.78
C HIS A 414 -20.03 -4.10 -0.52
N ASN A 415 -18.69 -3.75 -0.60
CA ASN A 415 -17.74 -3.21 0.51
C ASN A 415 -16.34 -2.51 0.16
N CYS A 416 -15.64 -1.75 1.09
CA CYS A 416 -14.28 -1.04 0.95
C CYS A 416 -13.40 -0.83 2.27
N VAL A 417 -12.08 -0.49 2.21
CA VAL A 417 -11.09 -0.37 3.35
C VAL A 417 -10.07 0.81 3.28
N LEU A 418 -9.65 1.40 4.43
CA LEU A 418 -8.58 2.41 4.62
C LEU A 418 -7.65 2.06 5.82
N ILE A 419 -6.38 2.52 5.77
CA ILE A 419 -5.32 2.32 6.78
C ILE A 419 -4.53 3.63 6.95
N ASP A 420 -4.26 4.08 8.19
CA ASP A 420 -3.66 5.39 8.49
C ASP A 420 -2.67 5.28 9.66
N ASP A 421 -1.39 5.61 9.42
CA ASP A 421 -0.24 5.37 10.31
C ASP A 421 -0.31 3.99 10.99
N ALA A 422 -0.04 2.92 10.23
CA ALA A 422 -0.15 1.54 10.74
C ALA A 422 0.95 1.19 11.77
N ASN A 423 2.09 1.89 11.77
CA ASN A 423 3.17 1.75 12.74
C ASN A 423 3.28 2.99 13.64
N ASN A 424 3.44 2.78 14.95
CA ASN A 424 3.79 3.85 15.88
C ASN A 424 5.27 4.25 15.69
N PRO A 425 5.61 5.52 15.38
CA PRO A 425 7.00 5.95 15.18
C PRO A 425 7.93 5.78 16.39
N LYS A 426 7.39 5.55 17.60
CA LYS A 426 8.17 5.24 18.81
C LYS A 426 8.50 3.75 18.97
N GLU A 427 7.70 2.87 18.37
CA GLU A 427 7.78 1.41 18.52
C GLU A 427 8.22 0.72 17.21
N ALA A 428 8.36 1.47 16.12
CA ALA A 428 8.74 0.97 14.80
C ALA A 428 10.08 0.20 14.77
N GLU A 429 11.00 0.44 15.70
CA GLU A 429 12.24 -0.35 15.84
C GLU A 429 12.03 -1.73 16.49
N SER A 430 10.91 -1.94 17.21
CA SER A 430 10.58 -3.24 17.80
C SER A 430 10.16 -4.24 16.73
N LYS A 431 11.03 -5.21 16.43
CA LYS A 431 10.74 -6.26 15.44
C LYS A 431 9.43 -6.98 15.74
N ALA A 432 9.13 -7.28 17.01
CA ALA A 432 7.87 -7.94 17.39
C ALA A 432 6.61 -7.09 17.07
N VAL A 433 6.70 -5.76 17.15
CA VAL A 433 5.60 -4.84 16.77
C VAL A 433 5.48 -4.75 15.25
N ARG A 434 6.60 -4.71 14.52
CA ARG A 434 6.60 -4.80 13.05
C ARG A 434 6.02 -6.12 12.59
N ASP A 435 6.52 -7.25 13.06
CA ASP A 435 6.06 -8.60 12.72
C ASP A 435 4.54 -8.74 12.94
N SER A 436 4.01 -8.27 14.06
CA SER A 436 2.58 -8.26 14.37
C SER A 436 1.77 -7.35 13.41
N THR A 437 2.27 -6.15 13.11
CA THR A 437 1.66 -5.24 12.13
C THR A 437 1.64 -5.85 10.74
N ASN A 438 2.76 -6.45 10.34
CA ASN A 438 2.99 -6.99 9.01
C ASN A 438 2.14 -8.24 8.80
N LEU A 439 2.06 -9.16 9.78
CA LEU A 439 1.13 -10.28 9.81
C LEU A 439 -0.34 -9.83 9.69
N TRP A 440 -0.72 -8.74 10.37
CA TRP A 440 -2.05 -8.17 10.22
C TRP A 440 -2.30 -7.63 8.81
N LEU A 441 -1.30 -7.02 8.16
CA LEU A 441 -1.38 -6.50 6.78
C LEU A 441 -1.37 -7.59 5.70
N THR A 442 -0.69 -8.71 5.92
CA THR A 442 -0.53 -9.79 4.92
C THR A 442 -1.60 -10.88 5.05
N GLU A 443 -2.10 -11.18 6.25
CA GLU A 443 -3.04 -12.28 6.49
C GLU A 443 -4.43 -11.81 6.97
N VAL A 444 -4.46 -10.92 7.97
CA VAL A 444 -5.72 -10.54 8.64
C VAL A 444 -6.52 -9.54 7.82
N MET A 445 -5.89 -8.47 7.33
CA MET A 445 -6.51 -7.39 6.57
C MET A 445 -6.96 -7.82 5.17
N PRO A 446 -6.16 -8.57 4.36
CA PRO A 446 -6.59 -8.98 3.01
C PRO A 446 -7.81 -9.89 3.04
N THR A 447 -7.96 -10.68 4.10
CA THR A 447 -9.16 -11.49 4.31
C THR A 447 -10.37 -10.66 4.80
N ARG A 448 -10.23 -9.40 5.26
CA ARG A 448 -11.34 -8.44 5.55
C ARG A 448 -11.97 -7.85 4.29
N LEU A 449 -11.33 -8.03 3.13
CA LEU A 449 -11.85 -7.59 1.84
C LEU A 449 -12.96 -8.55 1.40
N ASN A 450 -14.17 -8.05 1.08
CA ASN A 450 -15.21 -8.90 0.47
C ASN A 450 -14.72 -9.48 -0.87
N ASN A 451 -13.88 -8.74 -1.60
CA ASN A 451 -13.26 -9.25 -2.82
C ASN A 451 -11.83 -8.69 -3.00
N PRO A 452 -10.77 -9.52 -2.91
CA PRO A 452 -9.40 -9.07 -3.10
C PRO A 452 -9.11 -8.37 -4.44
N SER A 453 -9.78 -8.72 -5.55
CA SER A 453 -9.56 -8.14 -6.90
C SER A 453 -10.18 -6.75 -7.10
N LYS A 454 -11.13 -6.37 -6.23
CA LYS A 454 -12.07 -5.24 -6.43
C LYS A 454 -12.32 -4.35 -5.22
N SER A 455 -12.07 -4.81 -3.99
CA SER A 455 -12.02 -3.93 -2.81
C SER A 455 -10.82 -3.00 -2.95
N ARG A 456 -10.99 -1.74 -2.53
CA ARG A 456 -9.90 -0.76 -2.49
C ARG A 456 -9.20 -0.81 -1.13
N ILE A 457 -7.89 -0.55 -1.15
CA ILE A 457 -7.05 -0.40 0.04
C ILE A 457 -6.26 0.88 -0.14
N VAL A 458 -6.41 1.82 0.79
CA VAL A 458 -5.56 3.01 0.91
C VAL A 458 -4.72 2.86 2.17
N ASN A 459 -3.40 3.03 2.07
CA ASN A 459 -2.48 3.08 3.21
C ASN A 459 -1.78 4.45 3.22
N VAL A 460 -2.13 5.30 4.17
CA VAL A 460 -1.53 6.62 4.33
C VAL A 460 -0.64 6.65 5.57
N GLN A 461 0.66 6.90 5.42
CA GLN A 461 1.56 7.05 6.56
C GLN A 461 2.80 7.88 6.27
N GLN A 462 3.46 8.39 7.30
CA GLN A 462 4.87 8.79 7.18
C GLN A 462 5.74 7.54 7.31
N ARG A 463 6.83 7.42 6.54
CA ARG A 463 7.72 6.26 6.71
C ARG A 463 8.40 6.29 8.08
N THR A 464 8.56 5.11 8.67
CA THR A 464 9.14 4.93 10.01
C THR A 464 10.27 3.92 10.07
N HIS A 465 10.26 2.92 9.19
CA HIS A 465 11.22 1.83 9.14
C HIS A 465 11.25 1.20 7.73
N GLU A 466 12.29 0.48 7.35
CA GLU A 466 12.35 -0.22 6.05
C GLU A 466 11.21 -1.25 5.92
N GLU A 467 11.09 -2.15 6.90
CA GLU A 467 9.98 -3.11 7.11
C GLU A 467 8.69 -2.49 7.71
N ASP A 468 8.44 -1.20 7.55
CA ASP A 468 7.15 -0.61 7.96
C ASP A 468 5.99 -1.05 7.04
N ALA A 469 4.76 -0.64 7.35
CA ALA A 469 3.58 -1.05 6.60
C ALA A 469 3.63 -0.67 5.12
N THR A 470 4.24 0.47 4.75
CA THR A 470 4.53 0.77 3.34
C THR A 470 5.47 -0.29 2.76
N GLY A 471 6.64 -0.51 3.37
CA GLY A 471 7.63 -1.45 2.83
C GLY A 471 7.08 -2.87 2.70
N THR A 472 6.30 -3.30 3.70
CA THR A 472 5.59 -4.58 3.72
C THR A 472 4.55 -4.69 2.62
N LEU A 473 3.73 -3.65 2.41
CA LEU A 473 2.71 -3.67 1.37
C LEU A 473 3.32 -3.66 -0.04
N ILE A 474 4.40 -2.90 -0.26
CA ILE A 474 5.15 -2.88 -1.53
C ILE A 474 5.79 -4.26 -1.80
N ASN A 475 6.50 -4.81 -0.82
CA ASN A 475 7.21 -6.08 -0.97
C ASN A 475 6.27 -7.30 -1.11
N PHE A 476 5.04 -7.23 -0.58
CA PHE A 476 4.07 -8.33 -0.58
C PHE A 476 2.98 -8.20 -1.68
N TRP A 477 2.79 -7.02 -2.28
CA TRP A 477 1.82 -6.78 -3.36
C TRP A 477 2.46 -5.97 -4.50
N ALA A 478 2.66 -6.59 -5.66
CA ALA A 478 3.33 -5.98 -6.82
C ALA A 478 2.53 -4.88 -7.57
N GLU A 479 1.35 -4.49 -7.09
CA GLU A 479 0.42 -3.57 -7.77
C GLU A 479 -0.11 -2.48 -6.80
N TYR A 480 0.78 -1.64 -6.25
CA TYR A 480 0.40 -0.43 -5.51
C TYR A 480 0.83 0.83 -6.29
N ASP A 481 -0.11 1.76 -6.49
CA ASP A 481 0.22 3.16 -6.80
C ASP A 481 0.84 3.79 -5.56
N HIS A 482 2.09 4.27 -5.70
CA HIS A 482 2.88 4.79 -4.58
C HIS A 482 3.09 6.29 -4.72
N LEU A 483 2.13 7.07 -4.22
CA LEU A 483 2.28 8.51 -4.08
C LEU A 483 3.27 8.80 -2.94
N MET A 484 4.52 9.08 -3.29
CA MET A 484 5.63 9.27 -2.36
C MET A 484 6.22 10.66 -2.57
N LEU A 485 5.96 11.56 -1.63
CA LEU A 485 6.37 12.97 -1.73
C LEU A 485 7.29 13.32 -0.55
N PRO A 486 8.62 13.38 -0.76
CA PRO A 486 9.57 13.73 0.29
C PRO A 486 9.52 15.23 0.63
N MET A 487 9.83 15.58 1.89
CA MET A 487 9.79 16.96 2.42
C MET A 487 10.63 17.94 1.59
N ARG A 488 11.82 17.50 1.15
CA ARG A 488 12.62 18.14 0.10
C ARG A 488 12.62 17.24 -1.14
N TYR A 489 12.52 17.83 -2.32
CA TYR A 489 12.55 17.10 -3.58
C TYR A 489 13.91 16.44 -3.81
N ASP A 490 13.87 15.23 -4.35
CA ASP A 490 15.01 14.36 -4.59
C ASP A 490 14.83 13.75 -6.00
N PRO A 491 15.66 14.15 -7.00
CA PRO A 491 15.48 13.73 -8.38
C PRO A 491 15.55 12.21 -8.59
N ASP A 492 16.40 11.52 -7.82
CA ASP A 492 16.57 10.06 -7.90
C ASP A 492 15.37 9.31 -7.29
N ARG A 493 14.47 10.03 -6.61
CA ARG A 493 13.21 9.54 -6.05
C ARG A 493 11.98 10.32 -6.57
N HIS A 494 12.05 10.83 -7.80
CA HIS A 494 10.88 11.39 -8.50
C HIS A 494 9.72 10.39 -8.52
N CYS A 495 8.50 10.87 -8.24
CA CYS A 495 7.30 10.05 -8.11
C CYS A 495 6.37 10.21 -9.32
N GLU A 496 5.95 9.09 -9.90
CA GLU A 496 4.88 9.00 -10.91
C GLU A 496 3.83 7.97 -10.47
N THR A 497 2.58 8.12 -10.90
CA THR A 497 1.49 7.15 -10.61
C THR A 497 0.58 6.91 -11.83
N SER A 498 -0.21 5.83 -11.77
CA SER A 498 -1.02 5.31 -12.89
C SER A 498 -2.02 6.30 -13.50
N ILE A 499 -2.41 7.33 -12.75
CA ILE A 499 -3.31 8.40 -13.21
C ILE A 499 -2.60 9.51 -14.02
N GLY A 500 -1.32 9.35 -14.32
CA GLY A 500 -0.52 10.34 -15.06
C GLY A 500 -0.06 11.53 -14.20
N PHE A 501 -0.02 11.36 -12.87
CA PHE A 501 0.66 12.29 -11.99
C PHE A 501 2.19 12.10 -12.07
N SER A 502 2.91 13.20 -11.94
CA SER A 502 4.37 13.31 -11.80
C SER A 502 4.65 14.45 -10.81
N ASP A 503 5.68 14.31 -9.96
CA ASP A 503 6.05 15.36 -9.01
C ASP A 503 6.39 16.66 -9.76
N TRP A 504 5.82 17.76 -9.29
CA TRP A 504 5.87 19.05 -9.99
C TRP A 504 7.16 19.83 -9.69
N ARG A 505 7.91 19.39 -8.69
CA ARG A 505 9.17 19.99 -8.27
C ARG A 505 10.27 19.53 -9.22
N SER A 506 11.16 20.44 -9.57
CA SER A 506 12.19 20.19 -10.59
C SER A 506 13.60 20.47 -10.10
N ARG A 507 13.74 20.98 -8.88
CA ARG A 507 15.02 21.34 -8.27
C ARG A 507 15.25 20.51 -7.01
N GLU A 508 16.38 19.83 -6.94
CA GLU A 508 16.85 19.15 -5.73
C GLU A 508 16.79 20.10 -4.51
N GLY A 509 16.25 19.61 -3.39
CA GLY A 509 16.07 20.38 -2.17
C GLY A 509 14.73 21.15 -2.07
N GLU A 510 13.93 21.21 -3.14
CA GLU A 510 12.68 21.99 -3.22
C GLU A 510 11.62 21.50 -2.23
N LEU A 511 11.15 22.39 -1.36
CA LEU A 511 10.22 22.07 -0.28
C LEU A 511 8.85 21.65 -0.82
N LEU A 512 8.28 20.58 -0.26
CA LEU A 512 6.98 20.04 -0.68
C LEU A 512 5.81 21.02 -0.42
N TRP A 513 5.90 21.85 0.61
CA TRP A 513 4.84 22.79 1.00
C TRP A 513 5.40 24.03 1.72
N PRO A 514 6.04 24.97 1.00
CA PRO A 514 6.70 26.15 1.59
C PRO A 514 5.80 27.01 2.46
N GLU A 515 4.51 27.10 2.14
CA GLU A 515 3.50 27.93 2.82
C GLU A 515 3.16 27.40 4.22
N ARG A 516 3.33 26.09 4.43
CA ARG A 516 3.07 25.41 5.72
C ARG A 516 4.35 25.10 6.47
N PHE A 517 5.41 24.74 5.75
CA PHE A 517 6.72 24.37 6.26
C PHE A 517 7.80 25.20 5.56
N PRO A 518 7.91 26.51 5.88
CA PRO A 518 8.95 27.35 5.35
C PRO A 518 10.33 26.87 5.80
N GLU A 519 11.38 27.22 5.05
CA GLU A 519 12.76 26.71 5.23
C GLU A 519 13.26 26.71 6.69
N ALA A 520 12.93 27.73 7.49
CA ALA A 520 13.28 27.78 8.91
C ALA A 520 12.56 26.69 9.75
N ALA A 521 11.26 26.52 9.56
CA ALA A 521 10.48 25.49 10.26
C ALA A 521 10.88 24.08 9.81
N THR A 522 11.22 23.89 8.52
CA THR A 522 11.76 22.63 8.02
C THR A 522 13.10 22.30 8.66
N ARG A 523 14.02 23.27 8.77
CA ARG A 523 15.30 23.09 9.50
C ARG A 523 15.10 22.73 10.97
N ASP A 524 14.07 23.27 11.61
CA ASP A 524 13.75 22.94 13.00
C ASP A 524 13.17 21.53 13.16
N LEU A 525 12.39 21.05 12.18
CA LEU A 525 12.00 19.63 12.09
C LEU A 525 13.21 18.73 11.80
N GLU A 526 14.15 19.16 10.94
CA GLU A 526 15.36 18.42 10.57
C GLU A 526 16.30 18.15 11.77
N ARG A 527 16.13 18.85 12.89
CA ARG A 527 16.85 18.59 14.16
C ARG A 527 16.51 17.24 14.81
N MET A 528 15.52 16.49 14.33
CA MET A 528 15.13 15.18 14.88
C MET A 528 16.16 14.05 14.68
N GLY A 529 17.28 14.31 14.00
CA GLY A 529 18.38 13.39 13.76
C GLY A 529 18.29 12.67 12.41
N PRO A 530 19.42 12.33 11.78
CA PRO A 530 19.48 11.99 10.35
C PRO A 530 18.58 10.80 9.96
N TYR A 531 18.54 9.74 10.76
CA TYR A 531 17.64 8.60 10.51
C TYR A 531 16.15 8.95 10.59
N ALA A 532 15.78 9.85 11.50
CA ALA A 532 14.39 10.30 11.64
C ALA A 532 14.01 11.27 10.51
N VAL A 533 14.94 12.07 10.01
CA VAL A 533 14.77 12.90 8.80
C VAL A 533 14.63 12.02 7.56
N ALA A 534 15.53 11.06 7.35
CA ALA A 534 15.51 10.14 6.21
C ALA A 534 14.17 9.39 6.14
N ALA A 535 13.75 8.77 7.26
CA ALA A 535 12.45 8.12 7.37
C ALA A 535 11.27 9.11 7.26
N GLN A 536 11.06 9.97 8.25
CA GLN A 536 9.78 10.66 8.43
C GLN A 536 9.62 11.90 7.55
N LEU A 537 10.73 12.52 7.10
CA LEU A 537 10.68 13.68 6.20
C LEU A 537 10.92 13.26 4.75
N GLN A 538 12.01 12.55 4.45
CA GLN A 538 12.39 12.20 3.07
C GLN A 538 11.80 10.86 2.56
N GLN A 539 10.94 10.20 3.35
CA GLN A 539 10.25 8.94 3.02
C GLN A 539 11.18 7.79 2.59
N ALA A 540 12.46 7.87 2.96
CA ALA A 540 13.52 6.91 2.68
C ALA A 540 14.09 6.38 4.01
N PRO A 541 13.37 5.49 4.72
CA PRO A 541 13.79 5.02 6.04
C PRO A 541 15.04 4.15 5.96
N THR A 542 16.18 4.74 6.31
CA THR A 542 17.43 4.02 6.53
C THR A 542 17.44 3.36 7.92
N PRO A 543 18.05 2.17 8.06
CA PRO A 543 18.31 1.53 9.35
C PRO A 543 18.79 2.48 10.45
N ARG A 544 18.02 2.63 11.54
CA ARG A 544 18.52 3.32 12.73
C ARG A 544 19.72 2.58 13.30
N GLY A 545 20.86 3.27 13.30
CA GLY A 545 22.18 2.76 13.65
C GLY A 545 23.17 2.79 12.49
N GLY A 546 22.69 2.71 11.24
CA GLY A 546 23.53 2.51 10.06
C GLY A 546 24.22 1.14 10.08
N GLY A 547 25.18 0.95 9.17
CA GLY A 547 26.25 -0.02 9.42
C GLY A 547 27.17 0.53 10.49
N ILE A 548 27.57 -0.29 11.47
CA ILE A 548 28.53 0.15 12.50
C ILE A 548 29.85 0.58 11.84
N ILE A 549 30.26 -0.14 10.79
CA ILE A 549 31.31 0.26 9.86
C ILE A 549 30.62 0.53 8.52
N LEU A 550 30.82 1.72 7.95
CA LEU A 550 30.19 2.08 6.68
C LEU A 550 30.96 1.47 5.48
N ARG A 551 30.28 1.26 4.34
CA ARG A 551 30.86 0.59 3.17
C ARG A 551 31.93 1.46 2.49
N GLU A 552 31.70 2.76 2.48
CA GLU A 552 32.59 3.82 1.97
C GLU A 552 33.86 4.05 2.82
N TRP A 553 33.96 3.43 4.01
CA TRP A 553 35.18 3.47 4.83
C TRP A 553 36.23 2.44 4.42
N TRP A 554 35.85 1.44 3.61
CA TRP A 554 36.79 0.47 3.04
C TRP A 554 37.54 1.10 1.87
N ARG A 555 38.87 0.98 1.88
CA ARG A 555 39.75 1.56 0.85
C ARG A 555 40.03 0.54 -0.26
N GLU A 556 39.95 0.98 -1.50
CA GLU A 556 40.19 0.12 -2.66
C GLU A 556 41.69 -0.19 -2.80
N TRP A 557 42.03 -1.48 -2.90
CA TRP A 557 43.38 -1.94 -3.23
C TRP A 557 43.41 -2.56 -4.63
N GLU A 558 43.95 -1.82 -5.60
CA GLU A 558 44.32 -2.38 -6.90
C GLU A 558 45.35 -3.51 -6.71
N PRO A 559 45.15 -4.71 -7.29
CA PRO A 559 46.07 -5.84 -7.13
C PRO A 559 47.34 -5.67 -7.97
N ARG A 560 48.20 -4.73 -7.57
CA ARG A 560 49.61 -4.62 -7.95
C ARG A 560 50.44 -5.62 -7.10
N GLU A 561 51.76 -5.47 -7.06
CA GLU A 561 52.60 -6.27 -6.16
C GLU A 561 52.16 -6.11 -4.70
N SER A 562 52.16 -7.21 -3.93
CA SER A 562 51.73 -7.19 -2.53
C SER A 562 52.64 -6.30 -1.66
N PRO A 563 52.09 -5.51 -0.72
CA PRO A 563 52.89 -4.81 0.27
C PRO A 563 53.84 -5.74 1.05
N PRO A 564 55.00 -5.24 1.51
CA PRO A 564 55.88 -5.97 2.40
C PRO A 564 55.26 -6.03 3.82
N PHE A 565 54.38 -7.00 4.05
CA PHE A 565 53.69 -7.14 5.35
C PHE A 565 54.69 -7.37 6.50
N GLU A 566 54.52 -6.62 7.59
CA GLU A 566 55.25 -6.83 8.85
C GLU A 566 54.68 -8.00 9.66
N PHE A 567 53.40 -8.32 9.45
CA PHE A 567 52.70 -9.40 10.14
C PHE A 567 51.46 -9.85 9.35
N VAL A 568 51.16 -11.16 9.34
CA VAL A 568 49.98 -11.74 8.69
C VAL A 568 49.14 -12.57 9.68
N LEU A 569 47.91 -12.15 9.92
CA LEU A 569 46.99 -12.74 10.89
C LEU A 569 45.84 -13.47 10.18
N ALA A 570 45.50 -14.67 10.63
CA ALA A 570 44.23 -15.33 10.33
C ALA A 570 43.30 -15.30 11.55
N SER A 571 41.99 -15.22 11.31
CA SER A 571 40.95 -15.25 12.33
C SER A 571 39.82 -16.18 11.89
N LEU A 572 39.52 -17.19 12.71
CA LEU A 572 38.53 -18.24 12.46
C LEU A 572 37.42 -18.19 13.51
N ASP A 573 36.20 -17.87 13.09
CA ASP A 573 34.99 -18.09 13.87
C ASP A 573 34.55 -19.56 13.79
N THR A 574 34.00 -20.07 14.89
CA THR A 574 33.51 -21.44 15.07
C THR A 574 32.12 -21.49 15.73
N ALA A 575 31.37 -20.39 15.63
CA ALA A 575 30.07 -20.22 16.25
C ALA A 575 29.05 -21.32 15.88
N VAL A 576 28.40 -21.87 16.91
CA VAL A 576 27.27 -22.80 16.77
C VAL A 576 25.96 -22.02 16.78
N LYS A 577 25.07 -22.34 15.85
CA LYS A 577 23.67 -21.87 15.86
C LYS A 577 22.81 -23.07 16.25
N GLU A 578 22.15 -23.02 17.42
CA GLU A 578 21.65 -24.17 18.23
C GLU A 578 20.63 -25.15 17.59
N ARG A 579 20.40 -25.11 16.27
CA ARG A 579 19.30 -25.84 15.59
C ARG A 579 19.66 -26.50 14.24
N GLU A 580 20.90 -26.43 13.76
CA GLU A 580 21.31 -27.12 12.52
C GLU A 580 22.39 -28.20 12.75
N GLN A 581 22.44 -29.19 11.85
CA GLN A 581 23.40 -30.31 11.92
C GLN A 581 24.73 -30.06 11.17
N ASN A 582 24.90 -28.88 10.57
CA ASN A 582 26.16 -28.44 9.95
C ASN A 582 26.34 -26.94 10.24
N ASP A 583 27.32 -26.58 11.06
CA ASP A 583 27.61 -25.18 11.38
C ASP A 583 28.27 -24.42 10.22
N TYR A 584 28.11 -23.09 10.21
CA TYR A 584 28.91 -22.21 9.36
C TYR A 584 30.22 -21.85 10.05
N TYR A 585 31.32 -21.97 9.33
CA TYR A 585 32.64 -21.50 9.72
C TYR A 585 33.03 -20.32 8.85
N ALA A 586 33.58 -19.29 9.45
CA ALA A 586 33.97 -18.06 8.77
C ALA A 586 35.43 -17.73 9.08
N MET A 587 36.23 -17.48 8.04
CA MET A 587 37.65 -17.17 8.16
C MET A 587 37.97 -15.87 7.43
N THR A 588 38.74 -14.99 8.08
CA THR A 588 39.34 -13.80 7.45
C THR A 588 40.85 -13.79 7.66
N VAL A 589 41.60 -13.24 6.71
CA VAL A 589 43.07 -13.14 6.74
C VAL A 589 43.50 -11.72 6.40
N TRP A 590 44.35 -11.16 7.23
CA TRP A 590 44.74 -9.75 7.24
C TRP A 590 46.26 -9.62 7.21
N GLY A 591 46.78 -8.78 6.32
CA GLY A 591 48.18 -8.37 6.33
C GLY A 591 48.29 -6.94 6.88
N VAL A 592 49.22 -6.73 7.80
CA VAL A 592 49.59 -5.38 8.28
C VAL A 592 50.90 -4.97 7.61
N TRP A 593 51.00 -3.71 7.18
CA TRP A 593 52.26 -3.08 6.80
C TRP A 593 52.27 -1.62 7.27
N ARG A 594 53.41 -0.94 7.18
CA ARG A 594 53.51 0.50 7.43
C ARG A 594 53.71 1.26 6.13
N ASP A 595 52.99 2.36 6.01
CA ASP A 595 53.19 3.34 4.96
C ASP A 595 54.63 3.90 5.03
N PRO A 596 55.45 3.82 3.96
CA PRO A 596 56.87 4.17 4.04
C PRO A 596 57.16 5.64 4.34
N ASP A 597 56.25 6.56 4.00
CA ASP A 597 56.44 8.01 4.13
C ASP A 597 55.92 8.53 5.48
N THR A 598 54.86 7.93 6.02
CA THR A 598 54.19 8.37 7.27
C THR A 598 54.36 7.43 8.46
N ASP A 599 54.87 6.21 8.26
CA ASP A 599 54.95 5.10 9.23
C ASP A 599 53.58 4.67 9.84
N THR A 600 52.49 5.06 9.18
CA THR A 600 51.13 4.73 9.62
C THR A 600 50.85 3.25 9.38
N PRO A 601 50.33 2.50 10.37
CA PRO A 601 49.96 1.11 10.18
C PRO A 601 48.69 1.00 9.31
N LEU A 602 48.75 0.19 8.27
CA LEU A 602 47.66 -0.07 7.32
C LEU A 602 47.34 -1.56 7.28
N LEU A 603 46.06 -1.89 7.06
CA LEU A 603 45.56 -3.27 7.02
C LEU A 603 45.01 -3.59 5.63
N LEU A 604 45.34 -4.77 5.08
CA LEU A 604 44.75 -5.29 3.85
C LEU A 604 44.09 -6.63 4.12
N LEU A 605 42.81 -6.75 3.77
CA LEU A 605 42.10 -8.02 3.73
C LEU A 605 42.65 -8.90 2.60
N LEU A 606 43.47 -9.90 2.93
CA LEU A 606 44.17 -10.76 1.95
C LEU A 606 43.28 -11.87 1.40
N HIS A 607 42.42 -12.43 2.25
CA HIS A 607 41.51 -13.52 1.90
C HIS A 607 40.38 -13.63 2.93
N ALA A 608 39.21 -14.09 2.50
CA ALA A 608 38.16 -14.58 3.38
C ALA A 608 37.37 -15.70 2.70
N TRP A 609 36.65 -16.47 3.51
CA TRP A 609 35.61 -17.40 3.08
C TRP A 609 34.62 -17.67 4.22
N GLN A 610 33.37 -17.96 3.87
CA GLN A 610 32.38 -18.59 4.75
C GLN A 610 31.99 -19.95 4.15
N ARG A 611 32.04 -21.02 4.95
CA ARG A 611 31.74 -22.39 4.49
C ARG A 611 30.95 -23.18 5.53
N ARG A 612 30.01 -23.99 5.05
CA ARG A 612 29.32 -25.04 5.82
C ARG A 612 29.82 -26.41 5.33
N ALA A 613 30.68 -27.04 6.10
CA ALA A 613 31.36 -28.30 5.77
C ALA A 613 31.74 -29.07 7.05
N ALA A 614 32.21 -30.31 6.95
CA ALA A 614 32.65 -31.05 8.11
C ALA A 614 33.93 -30.44 8.72
N LEU A 615 34.08 -30.47 10.05
CA LEU A 615 35.21 -29.83 10.74
C LEU A 615 36.59 -30.27 10.20
N HIS A 616 36.73 -31.52 9.76
CA HIS A 616 37.98 -31.99 9.15
C HIS A 616 38.30 -31.27 7.82
N GLU A 617 37.30 -30.99 6.99
CA GLU A 617 37.45 -30.22 5.74
C GLU A 617 37.81 -28.76 6.03
N ILE A 618 37.12 -28.15 6.99
CA ILE A 618 37.42 -26.80 7.49
C ILE A 618 38.88 -26.72 7.99
N CYS A 619 39.34 -27.71 8.74
CA CYS A 619 40.75 -27.80 9.14
C CYS A 619 41.70 -27.87 7.94
N GLN A 620 41.39 -28.60 6.86
CA GLN A 620 42.20 -28.60 5.64
C GLN A 620 42.24 -27.20 4.99
N ASP A 621 41.10 -26.53 4.84
CA ASP A 621 41.00 -25.19 4.25
C ASP A 621 41.82 -24.16 5.04
N VAL A 622 41.73 -24.17 6.37
CA VAL A 622 42.51 -23.29 7.26
C VAL A 622 44.00 -23.57 7.11
N ILE A 623 44.41 -24.85 7.14
CA ILE A 623 45.82 -25.25 6.95
C ILE A 623 46.36 -24.82 5.58
N GLN A 624 45.56 -24.94 4.53
CA GLN A 624 45.93 -24.53 3.16
C GLN A 624 46.01 -23.00 3.03
N SER A 625 45.02 -22.27 3.55
CA SER A 625 44.94 -20.81 3.51
C SER A 625 46.15 -20.18 4.20
N CYS A 626 46.45 -20.61 5.43
CA CYS A 626 47.57 -20.08 6.20
C CYS A 626 48.94 -20.45 5.59
N ARG A 627 49.11 -21.66 5.06
CA ARG A 627 50.34 -22.05 4.34
C ARG A 627 50.55 -21.25 3.05
N LYS A 628 49.47 -20.96 2.31
CA LYS A 628 49.49 -20.18 1.06
C LYS A 628 49.85 -18.71 1.30
N LEU A 629 49.27 -18.11 2.35
CA LEU A 629 49.41 -16.68 2.66
C LEU A 629 50.55 -16.36 3.64
N ARG A 630 51.26 -17.40 4.15
CA ARG A 630 52.31 -17.28 5.18
C ARG A 630 51.84 -16.54 6.44
N VAL A 631 50.66 -16.91 6.91
CA VAL A 631 50.12 -16.44 8.20
C VAL A 631 51.11 -16.75 9.34
N ASP A 632 51.32 -15.80 10.23
CA ASP A 632 52.18 -15.88 11.42
C ASP A 632 51.41 -16.34 12.67
N VAL A 633 50.14 -15.95 12.80
CA VAL A 633 49.23 -16.34 13.90
C VAL A 633 47.83 -16.64 13.35
N LEU A 634 47.23 -17.72 13.83
CA LEU A 634 45.82 -18.04 13.70
C LEU A 634 45.10 -17.81 15.03
N LEU A 635 44.09 -16.93 15.03
CA LEU A 635 43.13 -16.80 16.11
C LEU A 635 41.99 -17.81 15.90
N ILE A 636 41.58 -18.45 17.00
CA ILE A 636 40.39 -19.29 17.07
C ILE A 636 39.59 -18.84 18.30
N GLU A 637 38.28 -18.71 18.17
CA GLU A 637 37.43 -18.31 19.30
C GLU A 637 37.49 -19.33 20.45
N ASP A 638 37.57 -18.86 21.70
CA ASP A 638 37.71 -19.66 22.93
C ASP A 638 36.38 -20.34 23.35
N LYS A 639 35.89 -21.21 22.47
CA LYS A 639 34.69 -22.06 22.65
C LYS A 639 35.04 -23.54 22.49
N ALA A 640 34.09 -24.41 22.86
CA ALA A 640 34.21 -25.86 22.72
C ALA A 640 34.64 -26.31 21.31
N ASN A 641 33.96 -25.83 20.24
CA ASN A 641 34.33 -26.14 18.86
C ASN A 641 35.74 -25.59 18.52
N GLY A 642 36.10 -24.41 19.02
CA GLY A 642 37.43 -23.82 18.85
C GLY A 642 38.57 -24.67 19.43
N HIS A 643 38.38 -25.28 20.61
CA HIS A 643 39.37 -26.23 21.16
C HIS A 643 39.50 -27.51 20.34
N VAL A 644 38.40 -28.04 19.79
CA VAL A 644 38.43 -29.22 18.91
C VAL A 644 39.11 -28.87 17.58
N ALA A 645 38.78 -27.71 16.99
CA ALA A 645 39.44 -27.16 15.81
C ALA A 645 40.94 -26.97 16.04
N GLN A 646 41.37 -26.33 17.14
CA GLN A 646 42.78 -26.21 17.51
C GLN A 646 43.47 -27.58 17.60
N SER A 647 42.83 -28.56 18.21
CA SER A 647 43.40 -29.90 18.41
C SER A 647 43.58 -30.65 17.08
N GLU A 648 42.57 -30.59 16.21
CA GLU A 648 42.59 -31.22 14.89
C GLU A 648 43.56 -30.52 13.94
N ILE A 649 43.57 -29.19 13.94
CA ILE A 649 44.56 -28.38 13.20
C ILE A 649 45.97 -28.75 13.65
N ARG A 650 46.27 -28.80 14.96
CA ARG A 650 47.59 -29.21 15.48
C ARG A 650 47.97 -30.64 15.05
N ARG A 651 47.00 -31.57 14.98
CA ARG A 651 47.22 -32.95 14.53
C ARG A 651 47.59 -33.02 13.03
N MET A 652 46.89 -32.26 12.19
CA MET A 652 47.06 -32.25 10.73
C MET A 652 48.19 -31.33 10.24
N ALA A 653 48.55 -30.32 11.04
CA ALA A 653 49.60 -29.35 10.79
C ALA A 653 51.00 -29.96 10.62
N GLY A 654 51.35 -30.90 11.49
CA GLY A 654 52.70 -31.46 11.60
C GLY A 654 53.71 -30.44 12.16
N LYS A 655 54.92 -30.42 11.59
CA LYS A 655 56.00 -29.47 11.97
C LYS A 655 55.70 -28.07 11.44
N TRP A 656 54.85 -27.33 12.14
CA TRP A 656 54.32 -26.06 11.67
C TRP A 656 55.23 -24.84 11.90
N LYS A 657 54.85 -23.73 11.25
CA LYS A 657 55.61 -22.48 11.22
C LYS A 657 54.89 -21.27 11.83
N PHE A 658 53.65 -21.43 12.28
CA PHE A 658 52.82 -20.31 12.75
C PHE A 658 52.06 -20.64 14.04
N GLY A 659 51.77 -19.62 14.82
CA GLY A 659 51.12 -19.71 16.13
C GLY A 659 49.62 -20.01 16.02
N ILE A 660 49.06 -20.60 17.07
CA ILE A 660 47.61 -20.72 17.26
C ILE A 660 47.26 -20.17 18.64
N THR A 661 46.44 -19.12 18.67
CA THR A 661 46.03 -18.40 19.87
C THR A 661 44.53 -18.57 20.05
N MET A 662 44.08 -18.97 21.24
CA MET A 662 42.67 -18.87 21.59
C MET A 662 42.34 -17.43 21.96
N PHE A 663 41.23 -16.90 21.46
CA PHE A 663 40.79 -15.54 21.74
C PHE A 663 39.37 -15.53 22.29
N ASP A 664 39.16 -14.83 23.39
CA ASP A 664 37.88 -14.73 24.09
C ASP A 664 37.25 -13.34 23.80
N PRO A 665 36.34 -13.24 22.81
CA PRO A 665 35.72 -11.97 22.45
C PRO A 665 34.64 -11.53 23.44
N SER A 666 34.24 -12.36 24.41
CA SER A 666 33.19 -12.00 25.37
C SER A 666 33.59 -10.85 26.30
N ARG A 667 34.90 -10.70 26.54
CA ARG A 667 35.52 -9.62 27.35
C ARG A 667 35.24 -8.22 26.82
N TYR A 668 34.93 -8.11 25.54
CA TYR A 668 34.68 -6.84 24.83
C TYR A 668 33.18 -6.58 24.63
N GLY A 669 32.32 -7.35 25.30
CA GLY A 669 30.87 -7.24 25.24
C GLY A 669 30.21 -8.06 24.14
N ASP A 670 29.04 -7.59 23.71
CA ASP A 670 28.29 -8.18 22.61
C ASP A 670 28.93 -7.86 21.25
N LYS A 671 28.39 -8.44 20.17
CA LYS A 671 28.89 -8.21 18.80
C LYS A 671 28.89 -6.72 18.42
N THR A 672 27.89 -5.97 18.88
CA THR A 672 27.77 -4.50 18.70
C THR A 672 28.95 -3.77 19.34
N ALA A 673 29.24 -4.02 20.62
CA ALA A 673 30.33 -3.39 21.35
C ALA A 673 31.71 -3.72 20.76
N ARG A 674 31.94 -4.98 20.35
CA ARG A 674 33.18 -5.42 19.67
C ARG A 674 33.44 -4.59 18.42
N LEU A 675 32.45 -4.48 17.54
CA LEU A 675 32.56 -3.82 16.24
C LEU A 675 32.67 -2.30 16.39
N LEU A 676 31.96 -1.70 17.36
CA LEU A 676 32.15 -0.29 17.75
C LEU A 676 33.58 -0.02 18.24
N SER A 677 34.21 -0.96 18.96
CA SER A 677 35.56 -0.77 19.53
C SER A 677 36.70 -0.68 18.51
N ILE A 678 36.41 -1.01 17.24
CA ILE A 678 37.34 -0.91 16.10
C ILE A 678 36.86 0.06 15.01
N GLN A 679 35.71 0.73 15.21
CA GLN A 679 35.02 1.56 14.22
C GLN A 679 35.93 2.64 13.60
N HIS A 680 36.71 3.31 14.44
CA HIS A 680 37.61 4.40 14.05
C HIS A 680 38.70 3.96 13.06
N ILE A 681 39.19 2.71 13.14
CA ILE A 681 40.22 2.18 12.23
C ILE A 681 39.72 2.19 10.77
N PHE A 682 38.42 1.93 10.58
CA PHE A 682 37.76 2.05 9.28
C PHE A 682 37.49 3.52 8.93
N ALA A 683 36.89 4.29 9.84
CA ALA A 683 36.53 5.70 9.58
C ALA A 683 37.74 6.60 9.26
N GLU A 684 38.93 6.25 9.73
CA GLU A 684 40.20 6.90 9.42
C GLU A 684 40.83 6.43 8.09
N GLY A 685 40.24 5.44 7.42
CA GLY A 685 40.71 4.91 6.14
C GLY A 685 41.96 4.04 6.21
N LEU A 686 42.20 3.35 7.34
CA LEU A 686 43.37 2.47 7.52
C LEU A 686 43.17 1.06 6.94
N VAL A 687 41.92 0.70 6.56
CA VAL A 687 41.55 -0.65 6.12
C VAL A 687 41.27 -0.72 4.63
N PHE A 688 42.03 -1.58 3.94
CA PHE A 688 41.96 -1.82 2.52
C PHE A 688 41.36 -3.21 2.21
N ALA A 689 40.72 -3.33 1.04
CA ALA A 689 40.28 -4.60 0.48
C ALA A 689 40.53 -4.67 -1.04
N PRO A 690 40.78 -5.86 -1.62
CA PRO A 690 41.22 -5.99 -3.00
C PRO A 690 40.08 -5.85 -4.01
N VAL A 691 40.29 -4.99 -5.01
CA VAL A 691 39.42 -4.85 -6.18
C VAL A 691 39.91 -5.71 -7.36
N THR A 692 39.12 -5.67 -8.44
CA THR A 692 39.33 -6.31 -9.73
C THR A 692 38.65 -5.46 -10.80
N THR A 693 39.35 -5.18 -11.89
CA THR A 693 38.79 -4.48 -13.04
C THR A 693 37.87 -5.42 -13.84
N ASP A 694 36.70 -4.95 -14.25
CA ASP A 694 35.82 -5.68 -15.18
C ASP A 694 36.19 -5.46 -16.67
N GLU A 695 35.42 -6.04 -17.58
CA GLU A 695 35.66 -5.94 -19.04
C GLU A 695 35.39 -4.54 -19.63
N TYR A 696 34.79 -3.63 -18.85
CA TYR A 696 34.51 -2.23 -19.21
C TYR A 696 35.48 -1.23 -18.57
N GLY A 697 36.32 -1.69 -17.65
CA GLY A 697 37.30 -0.86 -16.93
C GLY A 697 36.89 -0.45 -15.51
N ASN A 698 35.72 -0.86 -15.01
CA ASN A 698 35.27 -0.46 -13.67
C ASN A 698 35.95 -1.29 -12.58
N LEU A 699 36.34 -0.64 -11.48
CA LEU A 699 36.84 -1.32 -10.28
C LEU A 699 35.66 -1.92 -9.50
N ASN A 700 35.70 -3.23 -9.30
CA ASN A 700 34.74 -4.00 -8.53
C ASN A 700 35.47 -4.79 -7.43
N TRP A 701 34.99 -4.76 -6.20
CA TRP A 701 35.54 -5.59 -5.11
C TRP A 701 35.58 -7.08 -5.50
N ARG A 702 36.63 -7.80 -5.11
CA ARG A 702 36.66 -9.26 -5.29
C ARG A 702 35.49 -9.89 -4.55
N LYS A 703 34.76 -10.81 -5.17
CA LYS A 703 33.49 -11.37 -4.65
C LYS A 703 33.53 -11.78 -3.15
N TRP A 704 34.59 -12.46 -2.72
CA TRP A 704 34.77 -12.89 -1.32
C TRP A 704 35.14 -11.74 -0.36
N ALA A 705 35.69 -10.64 -0.86
CA ALA A 705 35.94 -9.43 -0.09
C ALA A 705 34.65 -8.58 0.00
N ASP A 706 33.91 -8.47 -1.10
CA ASP A 706 32.58 -7.86 -1.13
C ASP A 706 31.61 -8.53 -0.15
N GLU A 707 31.68 -9.85 0.00
CA GLU A 707 30.93 -10.62 1.00
C GLU A 707 31.24 -10.19 2.45
N VAL A 708 32.51 -10.01 2.80
CA VAL A 708 32.94 -9.46 4.11
C VAL A 708 32.43 -8.03 4.28
N ILE A 709 32.67 -7.17 3.30
CA ILE A 709 32.26 -5.75 3.33
C ILE A 709 30.74 -5.64 3.51
N ASN A 710 29.96 -6.46 2.81
CA ASN A 710 28.50 -6.48 2.89
C ASN A 710 28.00 -7.01 4.24
N GLN A 711 28.58 -8.07 4.81
CA GLN A 711 28.16 -8.52 6.15
C GLN A 711 28.50 -7.47 7.22
N VAL A 712 29.71 -6.90 7.19
CA VAL A 712 30.17 -5.89 8.15
C VAL A 712 29.38 -4.57 8.02
N ALA A 713 29.07 -4.12 6.80
CA ALA A 713 28.33 -2.89 6.56
C ALA A 713 26.82 -3.01 6.78
N ASN A 714 26.24 -4.22 6.73
CA ASN A 714 24.83 -4.43 7.09
C ASN A 714 24.65 -4.86 8.56
N PHE A 715 25.72 -5.12 9.32
CA PHE A 715 25.63 -5.45 10.74
C PHE A 715 25.13 -4.23 11.56
N PRO A 716 24.13 -4.37 12.47
CA PRO A 716 23.61 -5.62 13.07
C PRO A 716 22.38 -6.25 12.40
N ARG A 717 21.97 -5.81 11.19
CA ARG A 717 20.72 -6.21 10.52
C ARG A 717 20.89 -7.25 9.39
N GLY A 718 22.13 -7.55 8.99
CA GLY A 718 22.43 -8.56 7.97
C GLY A 718 21.99 -9.97 8.37
N ALA A 719 21.51 -10.76 7.41
CA ALA A 719 21.07 -12.15 7.62
C ALA A 719 22.22 -13.14 7.90
N HIS A 720 23.46 -12.73 7.59
CA HIS A 720 24.69 -13.44 7.91
C HIS A 720 25.60 -12.49 8.70
N ASP A 721 26.16 -13.00 9.80
CA ASP A 721 26.94 -12.25 10.79
C ASP A 721 28.28 -12.93 11.14
N ASP A 722 28.57 -14.05 10.50
CA ASP A 722 29.69 -14.96 10.84
C ASP A 722 31.05 -14.37 10.40
N LEU A 723 31.12 -13.67 9.25
CA LEU A 723 32.33 -12.93 8.86
C LEU A 723 32.55 -11.66 9.71
N VAL A 724 31.54 -11.21 10.46
CA VAL A 724 31.62 -10.01 11.31
C VAL A 724 32.37 -10.30 12.60
N ASP A 725 32.09 -11.42 13.29
CA ASP A 725 32.88 -11.84 14.45
C ASP A 725 34.33 -12.11 14.04
N ALA A 726 34.57 -12.86 12.96
CA ALA A 726 35.91 -13.15 12.45
C ALA A 726 36.71 -11.87 12.14
N THR A 727 36.07 -10.87 11.51
CA THR A 727 36.67 -9.53 11.26
C THR A 727 36.95 -8.79 12.56
N SER A 728 35.98 -8.75 13.48
CA SER A 728 36.11 -8.01 14.75
C SER A 728 37.25 -8.56 15.62
N MET A 729 37.35 -9.89 15.71
CA MET A 729 38.39 -10.60 16.45
C MET A 729 39.79 -10.33 15.88
N ALA A 730 39.93 -10.34 14.55
CA ALA A 730 41.20 -10.06 13.89
C ALA A 730 41.72 -8.64 14.20
N ILE A 731 40.90 -7.64 13.92
CA ILE A 731 41.31 -6.23 14.03
C ILE A 731 41.46 -5.83 15.50
N ARG A 732 40.63 -6.38 16.41
CA ARG A 732 40.79 -6.19 17.87
C ARG A 732 42.14 -6.72 18.35
N TYR A 733 42.53 -7.92 17.95
CA TYR A 733 43.82 -8.50 18.33
C TYR A 733 45.00 -7.68 17.80
N LEU A 734 44.95 -7.23 16.54
CA LEU A 734 46.01 -6.39 15.95
C LEU A 734 46.14 -5.02 16.65
N ARG A 735 45.04 -4.47 17.19
CA ARG A 735 45.09 -3.28 18.04
C ARG A 735 45.67 -3.59 19.42
N ASP A 736 45.16 -4.62 20.10
CA ASP A 736 45.56 -4.97 21.48
C ASP A 736 47.00 -5.51 21.58
N THR A 737 47.58 -5.98 20.47
CA THR A 737 49.01 -6.37 20.37
C THR A 737 49.91 -5.26 19.82
N GLY A 738 49.36 -4.07 19.50
CA GLY A 738 50.12 -2.87 19.15
C GLY A 738 50.43 -2.67 17.67
N PHE A 739 50.17 -3.64 16.78
CA PHE A 739 50.43 -3.50 15.35
C PHE A 739 49.67 -2.31 14.70
N VAL A 740 48.47 -2.00 15.21
CA VAL A 740 47.60 -0.92 14.67
C VAL A 740 47.65 0.37 15.51
N LEU A 741 48.56 0.48 16.49
CA LEU A 741 48.78 1.73 17.22
C LEU A 741 49.63 2.71 16.39
N LYS A 742 49.23 3.98 16.37
CA LYS A 742 49.98 5.07 15.74
C LYS A 742 51.17 5.47 16.60
N LYS A 743 52.17 6.08 15.96
CA LYS A 743 53.39 6.57 16.61
C LYS A 743 53.12 7.60 17.71
N ASP A 744 52.06 8.40 17.61
CA ASP A 744 51.71 9.40 18.61
C ASP A 744 50.84 8.83 19.74
N GLU A 745 49.87 7.94 19.44
CA GLU A 745 49.17 7.14 20.47
C GLU A 745 50.17 6.34 21.33
N PHE A 746 51.22 5.79 20.72
CA PHE A 746 52.27 5.06 21.42
C PHE A 746 53.10 5.97 22.34
N LYS A 747 53.44 7.19 21.91
CA LYS A 747 54.13 8.18 22.77
C LYS A 747 53.26 8.62 23.94
N GLU A 748 51.96 8.81 23.71
CA GLU A 748 51.01 9.20 24.77
C GLU A 748 50.85 8.05 25.79
N ALA A 749 50.70 6.82 25.31
CA ALA A 749 50.67 5.63 26.17
C ALA A 749 51.98 5.41 26.94
N GLU A 750 53.15 5.58 26.30
CA GLU A 750 54.45 5.54 27.00
C GLU A 750 54.56 6.67 28.04
N ALA A 751 54.12 7.89 27.73
CA ALA A 751 54.13 9.00 28.67
C ALA A 751 53.22 8.74 29.88
N GLU A 752 52.01 8.24 29.68
CA GLU A 752 51.08 7.86 30.74
C GLU A 752 51.63 6.72 31.62
N ILE A 753 52.21 5.69 30.99
CA ILE A 753 52.90 4.60 31.70
C ILE A 753 54.14 5.10 32.46
N MET A 754 54.87 6.09 31.93
CA MET A 754 55.99 6.71 32.64
C MET A 754 55.54 7.59 33.81
N MET A 755 54.42 8.30 33.70
CA MET A 755 53.83 9.05 34.82
C MET A 755 53.32 8.13 35.94
N HIS A 756 52.83 6.93 35.59
CA HIS A 756 52.30 5.96 36.55
C HIS A 756 53.30 4.88 37.01
N ARG A 757 54.57 4.93 36.59
CA ARG A 757 55.61 4.04 37.14
C ARG A 757 55.88 4.36 38.62
N PRO A 758 55.66 3.42 39.56
CA PRO A 758 56.14 3.59 40.93
C PRO A 758 57.67 3.70 40.93
N LYS A 759 58.22 4.56 41.79
CA LYS A 759 59.68 4.66 41.94
C LYS A 759 60.26 3.29 42.32
N PRO A 760 61.35 2.83 41.69
CA PRO A 760 62.01 1.60 42.12
C PRO A 760 62.48 1.76 43.57
N LEU A 761 62.16 0.78 44.40
CA LEU A 761 62.68 0.70 45.77
C LEU A 761 64.21 0.53 45.72
N PRO A 762 64.96 1.11 46.68
CA PRO A 762 66.39 0.81 46.81
C PRO A 762 66.63 -0.69 46.98
N LEU A 763 67.69 -1.24 46.40
CA LEU A 763 68.03 -2.67 46.56
C LEU A 763 68.52 -3.04 47.96
N TYR A 764 68.78 -2.05 48.81
CA TYR A 764 69.19 -2.21 50.20
C TYR A 764 68.51 -1.13 51.05
N ASP A 765 67.94 -1.53 52.19
CA ASP A 765 67.49 -0.61 53.23
C ASP A 765 68.70 0.05 53.93
N ALA A 766 68.51 1.26 54.47
CA ALA A 766 69.57 2.14 54.99
C ALA A 766 69.36 2.50 56.47
#